data_AF-A0A812ZS14-F1
#
_entry.id   AF-A0A812ZS14-F1
#
_cell.length_a   1.000
_cell.length_b   1.000
_cell.length_c   1.000
_cell.angle_alpha   90.00
_cell.angle_beta   90.00
_cell.angle_gamma   90.00
#
_symmetry.space_group_name_H-M   'P 1'
#
loop_
_entity.id
_entity.type
_entity.pdbx_description
1 polymer ?
#
loop_
_entity_poly.entity_id
_entity_poly.type
_entity_poly.pdbx_seq_one_letter_code
_entity_poly.pdbx_strand_id
1 'polypeptide(L)'
;MATASAAEETSYGLSEPETLISFLEDAGIRLVRLEYLIELRESGRPLPRRQEAEQERTSLGLPALVETSELQEVDIDPNTAHMSVMIRHPEPRRVKVHLVSISHMWESMEHPDPWRFQLDAIVEEFRPRLLDSVVWIFYDFVSLHQYTRSEDQERLFRRALRDIFVLYSHDAVEVHRIEMLTPEIVRERCMVAHGSKILVYWKEDQKMMDVLISKLKWNETPYEQRGWCRSEKEWSALREDSEKVFKLQAKVFCQKAASTTKLLIENLDAEKIEVLAAALPFYAELKELVAVGMPEYAWKAVPAVVESGASNVKIACQNLRDEDAIALAADLSTEKCSHLEQLHLKCETIGELGRNALQQALEHCTANLVISTPNSSQGYVEQRTEPAMASEACVMLRILVARRRRAPRPVEAIAACPAALTGQMEPMPRPRPLESHAAGGAIKQIVRVHCLAGSSFELEVNSGDMGWDLAERIAAGVGRPAEALVLTSGGSLLDLRQPLLQQLQHEEITYVVQKLGAGRAARSWQNFLEETGLSDADVAALDETISLTWKSSRKLNPSMKLPQSLQRLTFGRDFNQSLEGIQLPSSLQSLTFGDNFNHSLEGIQLPRSLQSLTFGDNFNQSMEGIQLPSSLQSLTFGGKFNQSLEGIELPSSLQSLTFGTRFNQSLEGIQLPNSLQSLTFGSDFNQSLEGIQLPSSLQSLTFGYWFNRSLQGIRLPSSLQSLTFGYWFNRSLEGIQLPSSLQSLTFGDKFNESLRGTQLPSSLQSLTFGTRFNQSLEGIQLPSSLQSLTFGYWFNQSLRGIRLPSSLQSLTFGEDFNQTMQGIRPPSLKQSFASGYEFNQSLDGIQLPSSLQSLRCCRNFNEGLEGIQLPSSLQSLMFGRNFNQSLEGLQLPNSLQSLSLDSNCLQGIHLPSSLQSLTFGNDSNQSLEGILLPSSLQSLTFGYWFNRSLEGILLPSSLQSLTFGDNFDKSLEGIQLPSSLQSLTFGDKFNQSLGGVQLPSSLQSLTFGDNFNHSLEGIQLPRSLQSLTFGDNFNQSMEGIQLPSSLKSLTFGGKFNQSLEGIELPSSLQSLTFGSKFNQSLEGIQLPSSLQSLTFGYWFNQGLEGIRLPSSLQSLTFGDNFTQSLEGIHFPSSLQSFTSCFFGIGCSLQQAW
;
A
#
# COMPACT_ATOMS: atom_id res chain seq x y z
N MET A 1 -11.49 27.53 51.39
CA MET A 1 -11.97 26.32 52.11
C MET A 1 -13.36 25.97 51.60
N ALA A 2 -13.40 25.04 50.65
CA ALA A 2 -14.50 24.11 50.42
C ALA A 2 -13.86 22.99 49.59
N THR A 3 -13.85 21.79 50.14
CA THR A 3 -13.12 20.60 49.71
C THR A 3 -13.61 20.11 48.35
N ALA A 4 -12.76 20.22 47.32
CA ALA A 4 -12.95 19.48 46.08
C ALA A 4 -12.59 18.00 46.36
N SER A 5 -13.64 17.20 46.50
CA SER A 5 -13.63 15.75 46.50
C SER A 5 -12.78 15.23 45.33
N ALA A 6 -11.84 14.32 45.62
CA ALA A 6 -11.11 13.56 44.63
C ALA A 6 -12.09 12.69 43.84
N ALA A 7 -12.44 13.11 42.63
CA ALA A 7 -13.18 12.28 41.70
C ALA A 7 -12.26 11.15 41.23
N GLU A 8 -12.67 9.91 41.51
CA GLU A 8 -12.02 8.66 41.09
C GLU A 8 -11.61 8.71 39.60
N GLU A 9 -10.37 8.32 39.31
CA GLU A 9 -9.86 8.11 37.95
C GLU A 9 -10.62 6.96 37.29
N THR A 10 -11.77 7.29 36.69
CA THR A 10 -12.52 6.38 35.83
C THR A 10 -11.71 6.14 34.56
N SER A 11 -11.06 4.98 34.48
CA SER A 11 -10.28 4.53 33.31
C SER A 11 -11.18 3.74 32.37
N TYR A 12 -11.29 4.16 31.12
CA TYR A 12 -12.06 3.47 30.09
C TYR A 12 -11.20 2.41 29.38
N GLY A 13 -11.70 1.19 29.24
CA GLY A 13 -11.04 0.13 28.48
C GLY A 13 -11.01 0.46 26.98
N LEU A 14 -10.06 -0.11 26.25
CA LEU A 14 -9.95 0.09 24.79
C LEU A 14 -10.48 -1.10 23.95
N SER A 15 -10.91 -2.18 24.61
CA SER A 15 -11.32 -3.42 23.92
C SER A 15 -12.74 -3.85 24.25
N GLU A 16 -13.36 -3.32 25.31
CA GLU A 16 -14.69 -3.69 25.79
C GLU A 16 -15.71 -2.64 25.32
N PRO A 17 -16.60 -2.95 24.36
CA PRO A 17 -17.54 -1.97 23.81
C PRO A 17 -18.45 -1.32 24.86
N GLU A 18 -18.70 -1.98 25.99
CA GLU A 18 -19.42 -1.44 27.14
C GLU A 18 -18.71 -0.20 27.72
N THR A 19 -17.39 -0.23 27.80
CA THR A 19 -16.58 0.89 28.31
C THR A 19 -16.56 2.06 27.34
N LEU A 20 -16.66 1.80 26.03
CA LEU A 20 -16.85 2.83 25.02
C LEU A 20 -18.22 3.49 25.13
N ILE A 21 -19.30 2.71 25.29
CA ILE A 21 -20.64 3.25 25.48
C ILE A 21 -20.68 4.11 26.75
N SER A 22 -20.14 3.61 27.87
CA SER A 22 -20.03 4.37 29.12
C SER A 22 -19.23 5.66 28.93
N PHE A 23 -18.14 5.65 28.15
CA PHE A 23 -17.42 6.89 27.83
C PHE A 23 -18.29 7.88 27.04
N LEU A 24 -18.99 7.43 26.01
CA LEU A 24 -19.88 8.28 25.22
C LEU A 24 -20.96 8.93 26.10
N GLU A 25 -21.53 8.18 27.03
CA GLU A 25 -22.53 8.66 27.99
C GLU A 25 -21.94 9.65 29.01
N ASP A 26 -20.86 9.26 29.70
CA ASP A 26 -20.21 10.05 30.75
C ASP A 26 -19.70 11.40 30.24
N ALA A 27 -19.19 11.41 29.01
CA ALA A 27 -18.66 12.59 28.35
C ALA A 27 -19.74 13.37 27.58
N GLY A 28 -20.98 12.86 27.52
CA GLY A 28 -22.09 13.48 26.78
C GLY A 28 -21.81 13.59 25.28
N ILE A 29 -21.02 12.67 24.73
CA ILE A 29 -20.66 12.63 23.32
C ILE A 29 -21.79 12.00 22.54
N ARG A 30 -22.11 12.60 21.41
CA ARG A 30 -23.27 12.19 20.63
C ARG A 30 -22.91 12.04 19.17
N LEU A 31 -23.23 10.87 18.65
CA LEU A 31 -22.81 10.45 17.33
C LEU A 31 -23.78 10.95 16.26
N VAL A 32 -23.25 11.29 15.09
CA VAL A 32 -24.01 11.75 13.92
C VAL A 32 -24.45 10.54 13.11
N ARG A 33 -25.69 10.56 12.64
CA ARG A 33 -26.19 9.54 11.72
C ARG A 33 -25.67 9.80 10.31
N LEU A 34 -25.19 8.76 9.62
CA LEU A 34 -24.79 8.88 8.24
C LEU A 34 -25.96 9.28 7.31
N GLU A 35 -27.18 8.83 7.62
CA GLU A 35 -28.40 9.22 6.90
C GLU A 35 -28.61 10.73 6.93
N TYR A 36 -28.32 11.37 8.06
CA TYR A 36 -28.41 12.82 8.20
C TYR A 36 -27.30 13.53 7.39
N LEU A 37 -26.08 12.99 7.38
CA LEU A 37 -24.99 13.53 6.54
C LEU A 37 -25.31 13.42 5.05
N ILE A 38 -25.97 12.34 4.62
CA ILE A 38 -26.46 12.18 3.24
C ILE A 38 -27.46 13.30 2.90
N GLU A 39 -28.42 13.58 3.78
CA GLU A 39 -29.40 14.65 3.56
C GLU A 39 -28.76 16.04 3.54
N LEU A 40 -27.76 16.30 4.40
CA LEU A 40 -26.99 17.55 4.35
C LEU A 40 -26.27 17.71 3.01
N ARG A 41 -25.65 16.64 2.50
CA ARG A 41 -24.99 16.64 1.20
C ARG A 41 -25.98 16.91 0.07
N GLU A 42 -27.11 16.20 0.04
CA GLU A 42 -28.13 16.33 -1.00
C GLU A 42 -28.82 17.70 -0.99
N SER A 43 -29.01 18.28 0.19
CA SER A 43 -29.55 19.64 0.36
C SER A 43 -28.50 20.75 0.18
N GLY A 44 -27.23 20.39 0.02
CA GLY A 44 -26.13 21.35 -0.06
C GLY A 44 -25.95 22.17 1.23
N ARG A 45 -26.28 21.63 2.40
CA ARG A 45 -26.08 22.32 3.68
C ARG A 45 -24.70 21.97 4.27
N PRO A 46 -24.00 22.94 4.90
CA PRO A 46 -22.77 22.64 5.63
C PRO A 46 -23.05 21.85 6.91
N LEU A 47 -21.99 21.27 7.49
CA LEU A 47 -22.08 20.59 8.78
C LEU A 47 -22.58 21.55 9.87
N PRO A 48 -23.64 21.22 10.60
CA PRO A 48 -24.09 22.01 11.75
C PRO A 48 -23.16 21.80 12.96
N ARG A 49 -23.18 22.74 13.90
CA ARG A 49 -22.58 22.52 15.24
C ARG A 49 -23.46 21.58 16.07
N ARG A 50 -22.89 20.92 17.08
CA ARG A 50 -23.61 20.03 18.01
C ARG A 50 -24.98 20.56 18.45
N GLN A 51 -25.04 21.78 18.96
CA GLN A 51 -26.28 22.36 19.50
C GLN A 51 -27.33 22.71 18.44
N GLU A 52 -26.93 22.87 17.18
CA GLU A 52 -27.85 23.09 16.06
C GLU A 52 -28.43 21.75 15.60
N ALA A 53 -27.57 20.76 15.43
CA ALA A 53 -27.95 19.41 15.01
C ALA A 53 -28.87 18.71 16.02
N GLU A 54 -28.82 19.06 17.31
CA GLU A 54 -29.73 18.53 18.35
C GLU A 54 -31.21 18.80 18.04
N GLN A 55 -31.49 19.91 17.34
CA GLN A 55 -32.84 20.34 16.99
C GLN A 55 -33.29 19.77 15.64
N GLU A 56 -32.40 19.11 14.91
CA GLU A 56 -32.67 18.60 13.57
C GLU A 56 -33.16 17.15 13.58
N ARG A 57 -33.93 16.83 12.54
CA ARG A 57 -34.52 15.52 12.29
C ARG A 57 -34.29 15.16 10.82
N THR A 58 -34.05 13.89 10.54
CA THR A 58 -33.94 13.36 9.18
C THR A 58 -35.31 13.40 8.48
N SER A 59 -35.32 13.22 7.16
CA SER A 59 -36.54 13.09 6.35
C SER A 59 -37.47 11.95 6.81
N LEU A 60 -36.91 10.94 7.48
CA LEU A 60 -37.63 9.83 8.10
C LEU A 60 -38.11 10.12 9.54
N GLY A 61 -37.92 11.34 10.03
CA GLY A 61 -38.33 11.78 11.37
C GLY A 61 -37.41 11.33 12.50
N LEU A 62 -36.24 10.76 12.20
CA LEU A 62 -35.26 10.34 13.23
C LEU A 62 -34.44 11.55 13.70
N PRO A 63 -34.01 11.62 14.98
CA PRO A 63 -33.01 12.59 15.44
C PRO A 63 -31.74 12.56 14.59
N ALA A 64 -31.23 13.73 14.19
CA ALA A 64 -29.97 13.83 13.43
C ALA A 64 -28.77 13.21 14.18
N LEU A 65 -28.84 13.23 15.52
CA LEU A 65 -27.81 12.74 16.43
C LEU A 65 -28.38 11.59 17.25
N VAL A 66 -27.65 10.47 17.31
CA VAL A 66 -28.04 9.26 18.05
C VAL A 66 -28.35 9.61 19.49
N GLU A 67 -29.51 9.21 20.01
CA GLU A 67 -29.94 9.52 21.38
C GLU A 67 -29.26 8.63 22.42
N THR A 68 -29.14 9.11 23.65
CA THR A 68 -28.57 8.32 24.75
C THR A 68 -29.37 7.05 25.02
N SER A 69 -30.69 7.11 24.88
CA SER A 69 -31.57 5.94 24.93
C SER A 69 -31.23 4.88 23.86
N GLU A 70 -30.80 5.31 22.67
CA GLU A 70 -30.40 4.38 21.61
C GLU A 70 -29.03 3.75 21.87
N LEU A 71 -28.10 4.50 22.48
CA LEU A 71 -26.82 3.97 22.96
C LEU A 71 -27.04 2.89 24.03
N GLN A 72 -28.03 3.09 24.91
CA GLN A 72 -28.43 2.12 25.95
C GLN A 72 -29.15 0.89 25.38
N GLU A 73 -29.74 1.00 24.18
CA GLU A 73 -30.37 -0.11 23.46
C GLU A 73 -29.37 -0.92 22.61
N VAL A 74 -28.09 -0.53 22.56
CA VAL A 74 -27.04 -1.30 21.88
C VAL A 74 -26.81 -2.61 22.63
N ASP A 75 -27.05 -3.71 21.94
CA ASP A 75 -26.75 -5.05 22.42
C ASP A 75 -25.37 -5.46 21.92
N ILE A 76 -24.50 -5.83 22.86
CA ILE A 76 -23.14 -6.28 22.61
C ILE A 76 -23.14 -7.79 22.72
N ASP A 77 -22.82 -8.47 21.62
CA ASP A 77 -22.65 -9.92 21.65
C ASP A 77 -21.43 -10.25 22.54
N PRO A 78 -21.62 -10.95 23.68
CA PRO A 78 -20.56 -11.22 24.64
C PRO A 78 -19.45 -12.13 24.08
N ASN A 79 -19.68 -12.79 22.95
CA ASN A 79 -18.71 -13.67 22.31
C ASN A 79 -17.92 -13.00 21.18
N THR A 80 -18.54 -12.04 20.47
CA THR A 80 -17.95 -11.42 19.27
C THR A 80 -17.59 -9.95 19.46
N ALA A 81 -18.01 -9.34 20.56
CA ALA A 81 -17.93 -7.89 20.81
C ALA A 81 -18.58 -7.07 19.68
N HIS A 82 -19.44 -7.68 18.85
CA HIS A 82 -20.19 -6.97 17.82
C HIS A 82 -21.35 -6.22 18.44
N MET A 83 -21.41 -4.92 18.14
CA MET A 83 -22.51 -4.04 18.53
C MET A 83 -23.65 -4.16 17.53
N SER A 84 -24.86 -4.30 18.04
CA SER A 84 -26.09 -4.30 17.24
C SER A 84 -27.18 -3.49 17.92
N VAL A 85 -28.09 -2.92 17.14
CA VAL A 85 -29.22 -2.13 17.67
C VAL A 85 -30.52 -2.51 16.97
N MET A 86 -31.63 -2.40 17.68
CA MET A 86 -32.96 -2.62 17.12
C MET A 86 -33.45 -1.35 16.42
N ILE A 87 -33.67 -1.43 15.10
CA ILE A 87 -34.34 -0.36 14.34
C ILE A 87 -35.80 -0.73 14.18
N ARG A 88 -36.71 0.22 14.41
CA ARG A 88 -38.16 -0.01 14.42
C ARG A 88 -38.88 0.36 13.11
N HIS A 89 -38.17 0.95 12.13
CA HIS A 89 -38.70 1.36 10.83
C HIS A 89 -37.72 0.98 9.68
N PRO A 90 -38.19 0.58 8.48
CA PRO A 90 -39.59 0.33 8.09
C PRO A 90 -40.18 -0.97 8.67
N GLU A 91 -39.35 -1.94 9.08
CA GLU A 91 -39.74 -3.12 9.86
C GLU A 91 -38.76 -3.35 11.03
N PRO A 92 -39.20 -3.93 12.18
CA PRO A 92 -38.33 -4.21 13.31
C PRO A 92 -37.24 -5.23 12.95
N ARG A 93 -36.01 -4.76 12.77
CA ARG A 93 -34.85 -5.63 12.53
C ARG A 93 -33.67 -5.20 13.37
N ARG A 94 -32.91 -6.19 13.84
CA ARG A 94 -31.64 -5.97 14.51
C ARG A 94 -30.57 -5.78 13.45
N VAL A 95 -29.85 -4.68 13.50
CA VAL A 95 -28.78 -4.38 12.54
C VAL A 95 -27.46 -4.15 13.26
N LYS A 96 -26.37 -4.35 12.54
CA LYS A 96 -25.02 -4.09 13.04
C LYS A 96 -24.78 -2.58 13.18
N VAL A 97 -24.08 -2.18 14.24
CA VAL A 97 -23.63 -0.80 14.45
C VAL A 97 -22.18 -0.67 14.03
N HIS A 98 -21.90 0.22 13.09
CA HIS A 98 -20.55 0.66 12.74
C HIS A 98 -20.28 2.03 13.38
N LEU A 99 -19.43 2.05 14.40
CA LEU A 99 -18.91 3.27 15.00
C LEU A 99 -17.69 3.75 14.22
N VAL A 100 -17.74 4.98 13.72
CA VAL A 100 -16.66 5.58 12.94
C VAL A 100 -16.23 6.89 13.60
N SER A 101 -14.95 7.06 13.87
CA SER A 101 -14.36 8.34 14.28
C SER A 101 -13.65 8.99 13.11
N ILE A 102 -14.00 10.24 12.82
CA ILE A 102 -13.34 11.02 11.78
C ILE A 102 -12.20 11.82 12.40
N SER A 103 -10.99 11.56 11.94
CA SER A 103 -9.83 12.42 12.17
C SER A 103 -9.65 13.30 10.94
N HIS A 104 -9.82 14.61 11.13
CA HIS A 104 -9.85 15.56 10.02
C HIS A 104 -9.17 16.87 10.38
N MET A 105 -9.06 17.74 9.38
CA MET A 105 -8.51 19.07 9.52
C MET A 105 -9.62 20.10 9.61
N TRP A 106 -9.59 20.92 10.66
CA TRP A 106 -10.36 22.16 10.67
C TRP A 106 -9.85 23.15 9.63
N GLU A 107 -10.55 23.35 8.52
CA GLU A 107 -10.00 24.16 7.45
C GLU A 107 -10.17 25.68 7.64
N SER A 108 -10.95 26.09 8.65
CA SER A 108 -10.92 27.44 9.22
C SER A 108 -11.03 27.39 10.74
N MET A 109 -10.75 28.49 11.44
CA MET A 109 -10.99 28.54 12.90
C MET A 109 -12.48 28.45 13.25
N GLU A 110 -13.33 28.90 12.33
CA GLU A 110 -14.76 29.10 12.55
C GLU A 110 -15.60 27.89 12.17
N HIS A 111 -15.15 27.10 11.20
CA HIS A 111 -15.86 25.94 10.68
C HIS A 111 -14.88 24.90 10.10
N PRO A 112 -15.05 23.60 10.38
CA PRO A 112 -14.10 22.58 9.97
C PRO A 112 -14.14 22.26 8.48
N ASP A 113 -15.33 22.24 7.88
CA ASP A 113 -15.53 21.92 6.46
C ASP A 113 -16.45 22.94 5.78
N PRO A 114 -15.99 24.19 5.60
CA PRO A 114 -16.84 25.24 5.05
C PRO A 114 -17.22 24.98 3.58
N TRP A 115 -16.48 24.12 2.89
CA TRP A 115 -16.67 23.79 1.49
C TRP A 115 -17.49 22.51 1.24
N ARG A 116 -17.83 21.77 2.30
CA ARG A 116 -18.55 20.48 2.26
C ARG A 116 -17.77 19.34 1.61
N PHE A 117 -16.46 19.52 1.40
CA PHE A 117 -15.64 18.51 0.74
C PHE A 117 -15.42 17.30 1.64
N GLN A 118 -15.22 17.52 2.94
CA GLN A 118 -15.05 16.43 3.90
C GLN A 118 -16.39 15.71 4.10
N LEU A 119 -17.51 16.44 4.12
CA LEU A 119 -18.86 15.88 4.11
C LEU A 119 -19.07 14.98 2.88
N ASP A 120 -18.69 15.44 1.68
CA ASP A 120 -18.76 14.64 0.46
C ASP A 120 -17.92 13.35 0.57
N ALA A 121 -16.68 13.46 1.05
CA ALA A 121 -15.78 12.32 1.23
C ALA A 121 -16.33 11.28 2.23
N ILE A 122 -16.87 11.74 3.37
CA ILE A 122 -17.48 10.87 4.39
C ILE A 122 -18.70 10.14 3.81
N VAL A 123 -19.57 10.85 3.09
CA VAL A 123 -20.77 10.24 2.52
C VAL A 123 -20.40 9.22 1.43
N GLU A 124 -19.46 9.54 0.54
CA GLU A 124 -19.01 8.59 -0.49
C GLU A 124 -18.42 7.31 0.10
N GLU A 125 -17.58 7.43 1.14
CA GLU A 125 -16.93 6.28 1.77
C GLU A 125 -17.92 5.35 2.49
N PHE A 126 -18.85 5.93 3.26
CA PHE A 126 -19.67 5.12 4.18
C PHE A 126 -21.09 4.81 3.67
N ARG A 127 -21.61 5.54 2.68
CA ARG A 127 -22.95 5.29 2.10
C ARG A 127 -23.18 3.83 1.68
N PRO A 128 -22.20 3.10 1.08
CA PRO A 128 -22.38 1.70 0.73
C PRO A 128 -22.71 0.77 1.91
N ARG A 129 -22.39 1.18 3.15
CA ARG A 129 -22.54 0.35 4.36
C ARG A 129 -23.96 0.38 4.94
N LEU A 130 -24.83 1.28 4.48
CA LEU A 130 -26.21 1.43 4.96
C LEU A 130 -27.17 0.31 4.52
N LEU A 131 -26.74 -0.61 3.65
CA LEU A 131 -27.59 -1.69 3.13
C LEU A 131 -28.13 -2.59 4.28
N ASP A 132 -27.24 -3.00 5.20
CA ASP A 132 -27.56 -3.96 6.27
C ASP A 132 -27.09 -3.51 7.68
N SER A 133 -26.72 -2.23 7.83
CA SER A 133 -26.13 -1.72 9.07
C SER A 133 -26.46 -0.25 9.29
N VAL A 134 -26.25 0.24 10.52
CA VAL A 134 -26.20 1.69 10.80
C VAL A 134 -24.77 2.13 10.96
N VAL A 135 -24.49 3.33 10.45
CA VAL A 135 -23.20 3.98 10.60
C VAL A 135 -23.38 5.21 11.48
N TRP A 136 -22.76 5.19 12.65
CA TRP A 136 -22.77 6.28 13.61
C TRP A 136 -21.37 6.89 13.69
N ILE A 137 -21.31 8.20 13.45
CA ILE A 137 -20.07 8.90 13.18
C ILE A 137 -19.77 9.87 14.32
N PHE A 138 -18.62 9.70 14.96
CA PHE A 138 -18.02 10.74 15.77
C PHE A 138 -17.30 11.72 14.84
N TYR A 139 -17.83 12.94 14.78
CA TYR A 139 -17.21 14.08 14.11
C TYR A 139 -17.18 15.22 15.11
N ASP A 140 -16.01 15.53 15.66
CA ASP A 140 -15.80 16.42 16.82
C ASP A 140 -16.69 17.68 16.82
N PHE A 141 -16.81 18.37 15.69
CA PHE A 141 -17.60 19.59 15.50
C PHE A 141 -19.11 19.41 15.71
N VAL A 142 -19.65 18.26 15.31
CA VAL A 142 -21.07 17.94 15.43
C VAL A 142 -21.34 17.13 16.71
N SER A 143 -20.34 16.40 17.19
CA SER A 143 -20.45 15.49 18.33
C SER A 143 -20.16 16.13 19.68
N LEU A 144 -19.42 17.24 19.73
CA LEU A 144 -19.07 18.00 20.94
C LEU A 144 -19.64 19.41 20.90
N HIS A 145 -19.94 20.00 22.05
CA HIS A 145 -20.43 21.37 22.16
C HIS A 145 -19.41 22.39 21.62
N GLN A 146 -19.77 23.23 20.65
CA GLN A 146 -18.79 24.08 19.93
C GLN A 146 -18.78 25.57 20.31
N TYR A 147 -19.91 26.13 20.74
CA TYR A 147 -20.02 27.54 21.16
C TYR A 147 -20.48 27.67 22.62
N THR A 148 -20.87 28.87 23.09
CA THR A 148 -21.23 29.21 24.48
C THR A 148 -21.81 28.02 25.23
N ARG A 149 -21.03 27.52 26.18
CA ARG A 149 -21.34 26.34 26.97
C ARG A 149 -21.89 26.79 28.32
N SER A 150 -22.98 26.19 28.76
CA SER A 150 -23.33 26.23 30.19
C SER A 150 -22.23 25.55 31.01
N GLU A 151 -22.22 25.75 32.34
CA GLU A 151 -21.24 25.08 33.21
C GLU A 151 -21.27 23.56 33.04
N ASP A 152 -22.45 22.97 32.84
CA ASP A 152 -22.61 21.55 32.56
C ASP A 152 -22.06 21.15 31.18
N GLN A 153 -22.32 21.94 30.14
CA GLN A 153 -21.79 21.66 28.79
C GLN A 153 -20.27 21.79 28.75
N GLU A 154 -19.69 22.74 29.48
CA GLU A 154 -18.24 22.90 29.60
C GLU A 154 -17.62 21.74 30.41
N ARG A 155 -18.31 21.25 31.46
CA ARG A 155 -17.90 20.05 32.20
C ARG A 155 -17.86 18.81 31.29
N LEU A 156 -18.91 18.57 30.51
CA LEU A 156 -18.97 17.47 29.54
C LEU A 156 -17.91 17.61 28.45
N PHE A 157 -17.74 18.80 27.89
CA PHE A 157 -16.72 19.07 26.88
C PHE A 157 -15.29 18.78 27.38
N ARG A 158 -14.96 19.22 28.61
CA ARG A 158 -13.65 18.91 29.23
C ARG A 158 -13.50 17.42 29.52
N ARG A 159 -14.57 16.74 29.94
CA ARG A 159 -14.56 15.29 30.16
C ARG A 159 -14.28 14.54 28.85
N ALA A 160 -14.94 14.94 27.75
CA ALA A 160 -14.71 14.39 26.43
C ALA A 160 -13.25 14.59 25.97
N LEU A 161 -12.70 15.80 26.09
CA LEU A 161 -11.33 16.09 25.65
C LEU A 161 -10.25 15.35 26.46
N ARG A 162 -10.50 15.11 27.75
CA ARG A 162 -9.54 14.42 28.62
C ARG A 162 -9.26 12.99 28.16
N ASP A 163 -10.31 12.28 27.75
CA ASP A 163 -10.25 10.86 27.39
C ASP A 163 -10.59 10.61 25.92
N ILE A 164 -10.47 11.63 25.06
CA ILE A 164 -10.86 11.57 23.64
C ILE A 164 -10.10 10.49 22.86
N PHE A 165 -8.90 10.10 23.34
CA PHE A 165 -8.12 9.02 22.76
C PHE A 165 -8.91 7.71 22.67
N VAL A 166 -9.89 7.47 23.55
CA VAL A 166 -10.77 6.29 23.48
C VAL A 166 -11.49 6.20 22.14
N LEU A 167 -11.99 7.32 21.60
CA LEU A 167 -12.65 7.35 20.29
C LEU A 167 -11.73 7.05 19.12
N TYR A 168 -10.42 7.23 19.29
CA TYR A 168 -9.43 6.99 18.25
C TYR A 168 -8.67 5.68 18.44
N SER A 169 -8.66 5.10 19.63
CA SER A 169 -7.90 3.88 19.97
C SER A 169 -8.75 2.65 20.25
N HIS A 170 -10.06 2.79 20.48
CA HIS A 170 -10.91 1.67 20.87
C HIS A 170 -11.13 0.67 19.71
N ASP A 171 -11.09 -0.63 20.00
CA ASP A 171 -11.16 -1.73 19.01
C ASP A 171 -12.49 -1.75 18.24
N ALA A 172 -13.56 -1.32 18.89
CA ALA A 172 -14.91 -1.22 18.31
C ALA A 172 -15.14 0.01 17.41
N VAL A 173 -14.18 0.93 17.29
CA VAL A 173 -14.33 2.18 16.51
C VAL A 173 -13.42 2.15 15.30
N GLU A 174 -13.94 2.31 14.10
CA GLU A 174 -13.14 2.52 12.90
C GLU A 174 -12.67 3.98 12.84
N VAL A 175 -11.38 4.25 12.63
CA VAL A 175 -10.91 5.62 12.42
C VAL A 175 -10.63 5.86 10.95
N HIS A 176 -11.28 6.87 10.40
CA HIS A 176 -11.05 7.34 9.05
C HIS A 176 -10.33 8.68 9.08
N ARG A 177 -9.24 8.79 8.33
CA ARG A 177 -8.36 9.96 8.31
C ARG A 177 -8.55 10.71 7.01
N ILE A 178 -9.03 11.94 7.10
CA ILE A 178 -9.13 12.86 5.97
C ILE A 178 -7.87 13.73 5.98
N GLU A 179 -6.82 13.23 5.32
CA GLU A 179 -5.49 13.85 5.30
C GLU A 179 -5.33 14.93 4.22
N MET A 180 -6.27 14.99 3.27
CA MET A 180 -6.27 15.97 2.19
C MET A 180 -7.09 17.20 2.60
N LEU A 181 -6.52 18.39 2.39
CA LEU A 181 -7.29 19.63 2.45
C LEU A 181 -8.29 19.65 1.29
N THR A 182 -9.41 20.39 1.44
CA THR A 182 -10.32 20.65 0.33
C THR A 182 -9.51 21.10 -0.88
N PRO A 183 -9.52 20.34 -2.00
CA PRO A 183 -8.80 20.69 -3.19
C PRO A 183 -9.19 22.10 -3.58
N GLU A 184 -8.20 22.85 -3.99
CA GLU A 184 -8.36 24.24 -4.36
C GLU A 184 -9.56 24.48 -5.29
N ILE A 185 -9.70 23.56 -6.25
CA ILE A 185 -10.77 23.52 -7.22
C ILE A 185 -12.15 23.51 -6.55
N VAL A 186 -12.32 22.74 -5.48
CA VAL A 186 -13.53 22.62 -4.65
C VAL A 186 -13.73 23.86 -3.75
N ARG A 187 -12.66 24.53 -3.34
CA ARG A 187 -12.76 25.81 -2.60
C ARG A 187 -13.31 26.91 -3.49
N GLU A 188 -12.71 27.10 -4.66
CA GLU A 188 -13.16 28.13 -5.60
C GLU A 188 -14.51 27.77 -6.20
N ARG A 189 -14.78 26.47 -6.37
CA ARG A 189 -16.13 25.98 -6.69
C ARG A 189 -17.20 26.61 -5.81
N CYS A 190 -16.98 26.60 -4.51
CA CYS A 190 -17.92 27.12 -3.52
C CYS A 190 -17.90 28.65 -3.40
N MET A 191 -16.80 29.32 -3.78
CA MET A 191 -16.65 30.79 -3.76
C MET A 191 -17.28 31.46 -5.00
N VAL A 192 -17.19 30.85 -6.18
CA VAL A 192 -17.75 31.36 -7.45
C VAL A 192 -19.29 31.44 -7.42
N ALA A 193 -19.95 30.69 -6.54
CA ALA A 193 -21.40 30.75 -6.34
C ALA A 193 -21.92 32.10 -5.75
N HIS A 194 -21.06 33.10 -5.50
CA HIS A 194 -21.38 34.48 -5.07
C HIS A 194 -22.32 34.63 -3.85
N GLY A 195 -22.53 33.57 -3.07
CA GLY A 195 -23.55 33.61 -2.00
C GLY A 195 -23.43 32.55 -0.92
N SER A 196 -22.40 31.71 -0.91
CA SER A 196 -22.24 30.68 0.12
C SER A 196 -21.82 31.34 1.44
N LYS A 197 -22.83 31.73 2.23
CA LYS A 197 -22.66 32.08 3.62
C LYS A 197 -22.74 30.82 4.45
N ILE A 198 -21.94 30.78 5.49
CA ILE A 198 -21.98 29.72 6.48
C ILE A 198 -22.24 30.34 7.84
N LEU A 199 -23.07 29.64 8.60
CA LEU A 199 -23.48 30.08 9.91
C LEU A 199 -22.33 29.84 10.90
N VAL A 200 -21.73 30.93 11.38
CA VAL A 200 -20.57 30.93 12.28
C VAL A 200 -20.94 31.57 13.60
N TYR A 201 -20.39 31.05 14.69
CA TYR A 201 -20.47 31.67 16.00
C TYR A 201 -19.35 32.69 16.18
N TRP A 202 -19.68 33.98 16.28
CA TRP A 202 -18.70 35.05 16.47
C TRP A 202 -18.44 35.30 17.95
N LYS A 203 -17.25 34.91 18.45
CA LYS A 203 -16.91 34.92 19.88
C LYS A 203 -16.95 36.30 20.52
N GLU A 204 -16.60 37.36 19.78
CA GLU A 204 -16.57 38.74 20.29
C GLU A 204 -17.97 39.30 20.54
N ASP A 205 -18.95 38.88 19.72
CA ASP A 205 -20.33 39.36 19.77
C ASP A 205 -21.30 38.37 20.44
N GLN A 206 -20.82 37.19 20.83
CA GLN A 206 -21.59 36.09 21.43
C GLN A 206 -22.85 35.70 20.63
N LYS A 207 -22.81 35.80 19.30
CA LYS A 207 -23.98 35.59 18.44
C LYS A 207 -23.66 34.78 17.19
N MET A 208 -24.71 34.18 16.64
CA MET A 208 -24.69 33.46 15.37
C MET A 208 -24.81 34.44 14.21
N MET A 209 -23.95 34.30 13.21
CA MET A 209 -23.95 35.16 12.03
C MET A 209 -23.68 34.37 10.76
N ASP A 210 -24.41 34.71 9.70
CA ASP A 210 -24.08 34.26 8.35
C ASP A 210 -22.84 35.00 7.86
N VAL A 211 -21.72 34.31 7.84
CA VAL A 211 -20.44 34.83 7.38
C VAL A 211 -20.18 34.28 5.99
N LEU A 212 -19.78 35.15 5.07
CA LEU A 212 -19.32 34.71 3.76
C LEU A 212 -18.12 33.77 3.98
N ILE A 213 -18.13 32.61 3.35
CA ILE A 213 -17.02 31.65 3.41
C ILE A 213 -15.68 32.36 3.13
N SER A 214 -15.63 33.30 2.16
CA SER A 214 -14.44 34.11 1.86
C SER A 214 -13.88 34.96 3.00
N LYS A 215 -14.63 35.17 4.09
CA LYS A 215 -14.22 35.95 5.27
C LYS A 215 -13.71 35.08 6.43
N LEU A 216 -13.74 33.76 6.29
CA LEU A 216 -13.23 32.86 7.33
C LEU A 216 -11.70 32.88 7.36
N LYS A 217 -11.13 32.59 8.53
CA LYS A 217 -9.68 32.54 8.68
C LYS A 217 -9.19 31.13 8.38
N TRP A 218 -8.55 30.97 7.22
CA TRP A 218 -8.12 29.69 6.71
C TRP A 218 -6.99 29.06 7.50
N ASN A 219 -7.04 27.74 7.59
CA ASN A 219 -5.95 26.93 8.13
C ASN A 219 -5.43 26.00 7.04
N GLU A 220 -4.26 26.34 6.50
CA GLU A 220 -3.58 25.59 5.45
C GLU A 220 -2.49 24.64 5.99
N THR A 221 -2.39 24.53 7.33
CA THR A 221 -1.40 23.63 7.94
C THR A 221 -1.69 22.18 7.51
N PRO A 222 -0.72 21.45 6.92
CA PRO A 222 -0.92 20.06 6.51
C PRO A 222 -1.31 19.14 7.68
N TYR A 223 -2.08 18.08 7.42
CA TYR A 223 -2.64 17.17 8.42
C TYR A 223 -1.60 16.70 9.46
N GLU A 224 -0.45 16.22 9.01
CA GLU A 224 0.60 15.66 9.88
C GLU A 224 1.31 16.70 10.77
N GLN A 225 1.16 17.99 10.45
CA GLN A 225 1.79 19.10 11.16
C GLN A 225 0.87 19.69 12.24
N ARG A 226 -0.39 19.24 12.35
CA ARG A 226 -1.33 19.69 13.36
C ARG A 226 -1.24 18.81 14.60
N GLY A 227 -0.96 19.43 15.74
CA GLY A 227 -0.76 18.72 17.01
C GLY A 227 -1.89 17.73 17.34
N TRP A 228 -3.14 18.14 17.12
CA TRP A 228 -4.31 17.29 17.39
C TRP A 228 -4.42 16.12 16.40
N CYS A 229 -4.30 16.36 15.10
CA CYS A 229 -4.29 15.30 14.08
C CYS A 229 -3.12 14.31 14.28
N ARG A 230 -1.98 14.80 14.77
CA ARG A 230 -0.84 13.96 15.13
C ARG A 230 -1.17 13.05 16.31
N SER A 231 -1.80 13.59 17.35
CA SER A 231 -2.27 12.81 18.48
C SER A 231 -3.34 11.79 18.07
N GLU A 232 -4.32 12.14 17.24
CA GLU A 232 -5.32 11.21 16.72
C GLU A 232 -4.69 10.10 15.86
N LYS A 233 -3.70 10.43 15.03
CA LYS A 233 -2.89 9.46 14.28
C LYS A 233 -2.14 8.53 15.22
N GLU A 234 -1.45 9.07 16.23
CA GLU A 234 -0.72 8.28 17.23
C GLU A 234 -1.65 7.37 18.04
N TRP A 235 -2.81 7.88 18.48
CA TRP A 235 -3.84 7.12 19.19
C TRP A 235 -4.45 6.03 18.32
N SER A 236 -4.73 6.31 17.04
CA SER A 236 -5.24 5.30 16.11
C SER A 236 -4.22 4.22 15.78
N ALA A 237 -2.94 4.59 15.71
CA ALA A 237 -1.81 3.67 15.51
C ALA A 237 -1.51 2.79 16.73
N LEU A 238 -2.04 3.08 17.92
CA LEU A 238 -1.96 2.18 19.09
C LEU A 238 -2.60 0.81 18.81
N ARG A 239 -3.49 0.71 17.81
CA ARG A 239 -4.09 -0.54 17.33
C ARG A 239 -3.17 -1.39 16.45
N GLU A 240 -2.15 -0.76 15.84
CA GLU A 240 -1.19 -1.40 14.93
C GLU A 240 0.15 -1.74 15.61
N ASP A 241 0.32 -1.41 16.90
CA ASP A 241 1.43 -1.89 17.74
C ASP A 241 1.18 -3.38 18.05
N SER A 242 1.31 -4.22 17.02
CA SER A 242 1.06 -5.66 17.05
C SER A 242 1.81 -6.37 18.17
N GLU A 243 2.92 -5.81 18.65
CA GLU A 243 3.69 -6.36 19.75
C GLU A 243 3.08 -6.04 21.13
N LYS A 244 2.57 -4.82 21.34
CA LYS A 244 1.84 -4.49 22.59
C LYS A 244 0.45 -5.11 22.62
N VAL A 245 -0.28 -5.10 21.50
CA VAL A 245 -1.60 -5.74 21.38
C VAL A 245 -1.46 -7.24 21.57
N PHE A 246 -0.46 -7.90 20.97
CA PHE A 246 -0.19 -9.32 21.23
C PHE A 246 0.21 -9.59 22.68
N LYS A 247 1.04 -8.75 23.31
CA LYS A 247 1.40 -8.89 24.74
C LYS A 247 0.23 -8.65 25.68
N LEU A 248 -0.67 -7.71 25.36
CA LEU A 248 -1.90 -7.44 26.11
C LEU A 248 -2.93 -8.56 25.91
N GLN A 249 -3.16 -9.01 24.67
CA GLN A 249 -4.04 -10.13 24.37
C GLN A 249 -3.52 -11.43 24.99
N ALA A 250 -2.21 -11.69 24.95
CA ALA A 250 -1.59 -12.84 25.63
C ALA A 250 -1.73 -12.72 27.15
N LYS A 251 -1.53 -11.53 27.72
CA LYS A 251 -1.71 -11.29 29.17
C LYS A 251 -3.16 -11.47 29.61
N VAL A 252 -4.12 -10.91 28.86
CA VAL A 252 -5.57 -11.03 29.12
C VAL A 252 -6.04 -12.46 28.91
N PHE A 253 -5.57 -13.14 27.87
CA PHE A 253 -5.85 -14.56 27.64
C PHE A 253 -5.32 -15.42 28.79
N CYS A 254 -4.05 -15.28 29.18
CA CYS A 254 -3.49 -16.03 30.29
C CYS A 254 -4.18 -15.72 31.62
N GLN A 255 -4.60 -14.47 31.85
CA GLN A 255 -5.36 -14.10 33.05
C GLN A 255 -6.77 -14.73 33.06
N LYS A 256 -7.50 -14.66 31.94
CA LYS A 256 -8.85 -15.26 31.83
C LYS A 256 -8.80 -16.79 31.87
N ALA A 257 -7.84 -17.41 31.17
CA ALA A 257 -7.65 -18.85 31.17
C ALA A 257 -7.31 -19.37 32.58
N ALA A 258 -6.38 -18.72 33.29
CA ALA A 258 -6.00 -19.13 34.64
C ALA A 258 -7.14 -19.04 35.67
N SER A 259 -8.15 -18.17 35.47
CA SER A 259 -9.31 -18.06 36.36
C SER A 259 -10.54 -18.86 35.90
N THR A 260 -10.50 -19.51 34.75
CA THR A 260 -11.66 -20.22 34.18
C THR A 260 -11.80 -21.60 34.80
N THR A 261 -12.92 -21.83 35.49
CA THR A 261 -13.21 -23.11 36.16
C THR A 261 -14.11 -24.02 35.35
N LYS A 262 -14.82 -23.49 34.34
CA LYS A 262 -15.68 -24.26 33.44
C LYS A 262 -15.52 -23.85 31.98
N LEU A 263 -15.31 -24.83 31.11
CA LEU A 263 -15.08 -24.64 29.67
C LEU A 263 -16.14 -25.40 28.85
N LEU A 264 -16.90 -24.68 28.03
CA LEU A 264 -17.87 -25.28 27.10
C LEU A 264 -17.38 -25.12 25.65
N ILE A 265 -17.32 -26.22 24.91
CA ILE A 265 -16.78 -26.31 23.55
C ILE A 265 -17.86 -26.87 22.62
N GLU A 266 -18.23 -26.10 21.59
CA GLU A 266 -19.26 -26.47 20.62
C GLU A 266 -18.69 -26.59 19.20
N ASN A 267 -19.05 -27.64 18.45
CA ASN A 267 -18.78 -27.80 17.01
C ASN A 267 -17.31 -27.64 16.58
N LEU A 268 -16.39 -28.29 17.28
CA LEU A 268 -14.95 -28.22 17.00
C LEU A 268 -14.59 -29.06 15.76
N ASP A 269 -13.84 -28.48 14.82
CA ASP A 269 -13.31 -29.19 13.64
C ASP A 269 -11.97 -29.89 13.96
N ALA A 270 -11.54 -30.81 13.09
CA ALA A 270 -10.39 -31.67 13.34
C ALA A 270 -9.05 -30.91 13.47
N GLU A 271 -8.86 -29.82 12.72
CA GLU A 271 -7.63 -28.99 12.77
C GLU A 271 -7.56 -28.13 14.05
N LYS A 272 -8.70 -27.80 14.66
CA LYS A 272 -8.76 -27.02 15.91
C LYS A 272 -8.57 -27.85 17.17
N ILE A 273 -8.54 -29.18 17.08
CA ILE A 273 -8.26 -30.06 18.24
C ILE A 273 -6.84 -29.87 18.75
N GLU A 274 -5.84 -29.79 17.87
CA GLU A 274 -4.44 -29.56 18.27
C GLU A 274 -4.24 -28.17 18.90
N VAL A 275 -4.97 -27.17 18.41
CA VAL A 275 -4.96 -25.81 18.95
C VAL A 275 -5.59 -25.77 20.35
N LEU A 276 -6.70 -26.49 20.56
CA LEU A 276 -7.30 -26.66 21.87
C LEU A 276 -6.34 -27.37 22.83
N ALA A 277 -5.73 -28.48 22.40
CA ALA A 277 -4.76 -29.22 23.20
C ALA A 277 -3.58 -28.36 23.66
N ALA A 278 -3.07 -27.49 22.79
CA ALA A 278 -2.01 -26.54 23.14
C ALA A 278 -2.49 -25.40 24.07
N ALA A 279 -3.78 -25.10 24.09
CA ALA A 279 -4.37 -24.03 24.90
C ALA A 279 -4.79 -24.49 26.31
N LEU A 280 -5.12 -25.77 26.49
CA LEU A 280 -5.60 -26.33 27.76
C LEU A 280 -4.63 -26.17 28.95
N PRO A 281 -3.30 -26.27 28.80
CA PRO A 281 -2.36 -26.04 29.92
C PRO A 281 -2.43 -24.63 30.55
N PHE A 282 -3.02 -23.66 29.86
CA PHE A 282 -3.20 -22.30 30.40
C PHE A 282 -4.43 -22.17 31.32
N TYR A 283 -5.27 -23.20 31.43
CA TYR A 283 -6.48 -23.21 32.27
C TYR A 283 -6.22 -23.89 33.62
N ALA A 284 -5.37 -23.28 34.45
CA ALA A 284 -4.85 -23.89 35.68
C ALA A 284 -5.90 -24.27 36.74
N GLU A 285 -7.08 -23.62 36.73
CA GLU A 285 -8.17 -23.84 37.70
C GLU A 285 -9.38 -24.56 37.08
N LEU A 286 -9.21 -25.19 35.91
CA LEU A 286 -10.31 -25.84 35.19
C LEU A 286 -10.85 -27.05 35.96
N LYS A 287 -12.14 -27.05 36.26
CA LYS A 287 -12.84 -28.12 37.00
C LYS A 287 -13.83 -28.88 36.12
N GLU A 288 -14.55 -28.19 35.24
CA GLU A 288 -15.56 -28.81 34.37
C GLU A 288 -15.30 -28.49 32.89
N LEU A 289 -15.25 -29.51 32.04
CA LEU A 289 -15.16 -29.35 30.58
C LEU A 289 -16.30 -30.08 29.89
N VAL A 290 -17.04 -29.36 29.05
CA VAL A 290 -18.18 -29.90 28.30
C VAL A 290 -17.93 -29.71 26.81
N ALA A 291 -17.90 -30.80 26.04
CA ALA A 291 -17.73 -30.76 24.59
C ALA A 291 -18.97 -31.35 23.87
N VAL A 292 -19.60 -30.54 23.02
CA VAL A 292 -20.86 -30.88 22.33
C VAL A 292 -20.72 -30.66 20.82
N GLY A 293 -21.30 -31.57 20.01
CA GLY A 293 -21.28 -31.45 18.55
C GLY A 293 -19.95 -31.83 17.89
N MET A 294 -19.22 -32.79 18.46
CA MET A 294 -17.90 -33.21 17.97
C MET A 294 -18.01 -34.31 16.88
N PRO A 295 -17.10 -34.35 15.88
CA PRO A 295 -17.10 -35.36 14.79
C PRO A 295 -16.73 -36.78 15.26
N GLU A 296 -16.92 -37.82 14.41
CA GLU A 296 -16.76 -39.26 14.75
C GLU A 296 -15.39 -39.67 15.37
N TYR A 297 -14.35 -38.84 15.25
CA TYR A 297 -13.00 -39.08 15.81
C TYR A 297 -12.68 -38.27 17.06
N ALA A 298 -13.66 -37.58 17.64
CA ALA A 298 -13.50 -36.67 18.78
C ALA A 298 -12.93 -37.31 20.06
N TRP A 299 -13.08 -38.62 20.20
CA TRP A 299 -12.52 -39.36 21.33
C TRP A 299 -10.98 -39.28 21.40
N LYS A 300 -10.30 -39.01 20.28
CA LYS A 300 -8.84 -38.77 20.24
C LYS A 300 -8.42 -37.48 20.94
N ALA A 301 -9.35 -36.55 21.17
CA ALA A 301 -9.10 -35.34 21.95
C ALA A 301 -9.24 -35.59 23.46
N VAL A 302 -9.86 -36.72 23.88
CA VAL A 302 -10.12 -37.02 25.30
C VAL A 302 -8.82 -37.09 26.11
N PRO A 303 -7.71 -37.71 25.65
CA PRO A 303 -6.47 -37.72 26.43
C PRO A 303 -5.91 -36.31 26.69
N ALA A 304 -5.88 -35.45 25.67
CA ALA A 304 -5.43 -34.06 25.83
C ALA A 304 -6.38 -33.22 26.71
N VAL A 305 -7.67 -33.53 26.66
CA VAL A 305 -8.71 -32.92 27.52
C VAL A 305 -8.61 -33.40 28.97
N VAL A 306 -8.24 -34.65 29.22
CA VAL A 306 -8.05 -35.19 30.58
C VAL A 306 -6.71 -34.73 31.16
N GLU A 307 -5.68 -34.57 30.34
CA GLU A 307 -4.40 -33.94 30.74
C GLU A 307 -4.53 -32.43 31.08
N SER A 308 -5.70 -31.80 30.84
CA SER A 308 -5.96 -30.40 31.19
C SER A 308 -6.16 -30.13 32.69
N GLY A 309 -6.30 -31.19 33.51
CA GLY A 309 -6.54 -31.06 34.96
C GLY A 309 -8.01 -30.94 35.37
N ALA A 310 -8.95 -30.98 34.42
CA ALA A 310 -10.39 -30.96 34.71
C ALA A 310 -10.86 -32.22 35.46
N SER A 311 -11.56 -32.04 36.58
CA SER A 311 -12.08 -33.16 37.37
C SER A 311 -13.38 -33.74 36.83
N ASN A 312 -14.16 -32.98 36.05
CA ASN A 312 -15.41 -33.44 35.44
C ASN A 312 -15.44 -33.17 33.93
N VAL A 313 -15.39 -34.23 33.13
CA VAL A 313 -15.33 -34.15 31.67
C VAL A 313 -16.59 -34.77 31.05
N LYS A 314 -17.31 -34.00 30.23
CA LYS A 314 -18.53 -34.44 29.54
C LYS A 314 -18.37 -34.31 28.04
N ILE A 315 -18.48 -35.42 27.32
CA ILE A 315 -18.28 -35.46 25.87
C ILE A 315 -19.47 -36.16 25.21
N ALA A 316 -20.09 -35.49 24.24
CA ALA A 316 -21.12 -36.07 23.39
C ALA A 316 -20.52 -36.47 22.03
N CYS A 317 -20.53 -37.77 21.73
CA CYS A 317 -20.05 -38.35 20.46
C CYS A 317 -21.12 -39.28 19.87
N GLN A 318 -21.20 -39.40 18.54
CA GLN A 318 -22.25 -40.20 17.91
C GLN A 318 -21.98 -41.72 18.05
N ASN A 319 -20.78 -42.21 17.68
CA ASN A 319 -20.40 -43.64 17.75
C ASN A 319 -19.00 -43.84 18.37
N LEU A 320 -18.81 -44.87 19.21
CA LEU A 320 -17.50 -45.26 19.75
C LEU A 320 -17.31 -46.79 19.63
N ARG A 321 -16.43 -47.24 18.73
CA ARG A 321 -16.16 -48.67 18.51
C ARG A 321 -15.32 -49.26 19.65
N ASP A 322 -15.41 -50.57 19.89
CA ASP A 322 -14.67 -51.23 20.99
C ASP A 322 -13.15 -51.07 20.88
N GLU A 323 -12.58 -51.13 19.68
CA GLU A 323 -11.13 -50.90 19.47
C GLU A 323 -10.70 -49.48 19.88
N ASP A 324 -11.54 -48.49 19.58
CA ASP A 324 -11.28 -47.08 19.90
C ASP A 324 -11.48 -46.81 21.40
N ALA A 325 -12.48 -47.46 22.02
CA ALA A 325 -12.71 -47.41 23.46
C ALA A 325 -11.57 -48.08 24.26
N ILE A 326 -11.00 -49.17 23.76
CA ILE A 326 -9.84 -49.84 24.36
C ILE A 326 -8.59 -48.96 24.24
N ALA A 327 -8.37 -48.30 23.10
CA ALA A 327 -7.27 -47.35 22.95
C ALA A 327 -7.40 -46.18 23.94
N LEU A 328 -8.61 -45.63 24.08
CA LEU A 328 -8.89 -44.60 25.07
C LEU A 328 -8.68 -45.09 26.52
N ALA A 329 -9.08 -46.32 26.83
CA ALA A 329 -8.86 -46.92 28.14
C ALA A 329 -7.37 -47.07 28.48
N ALA A 330 -6.54 -47.41 27.49
CA ALA A 330 -5.09 -47.49 27.66
C ALA A 330 -4.50 -46.11 28.02
N ASP A 331 -4.93 -45.04 27.35
CA ASP A 331 -4.49 -43.67 27.62
C ASP A 331 -4.95 -43.19 29.02
N LEU A 332 -6.16 -43.55 29.44
CA LEU A 332 -6.73 -43.22 30.76
C LEU A 332 -6.10 -44.01 31.92
N SER A 333 -5.45 -45.14 31.66
CA SER A 333 -4.81 -45.98 32.69
C SER A 333 -3.44 -45.45 33.15
N THR A 334 -3.02 -44.27 32.69
CA THR A 334 -1.75 -43.63 33.04
C THR A 334 -1.85 -42.83 34.36
N GLU A 335 -0.76 -42.74 35.16
CA GLU A 335 -0.72 -41.99 36.44
C GLU A 335 -1.14 -40.50 36.32
N LYS A 336 -1.15 -39.97 35.09
CA LYS A 336 -1.52 -38.59 34.75
C LYS A 336 -3.02 -38.27 34.88
N CYS A 337 -3.89 -39.27 35.00
CA CYS A 337 -5.35 -39.08 35.05
C CYS A 337 -5.94 -39.10 36.48
N SER A 338 -5.10 -39.01 37.51
CA SER A 338 -5.50 -39.14 38.93
C SER A 338 -6.38 -38.02 39.50
N HIS A 339 -6.61 -36.94 38.74
CA HIS A 339 -7.47 -35.81 39.12
C HIS A 339 -8.90 -35.92 38.56
N LEU A 340 -9.15 -36.89 37.69
CA LEU A 340 -10.45 -37.10 37.06
C LEU A 340 -11.41 -37.74 38.07
N GLU A 341 -12.51 -37.06 38.41
CA GLU A 341 -13.54 -37.57 39.32
C GLU A 341 -14.72 -38.17 38.53
N GLN A 342 -15.05 -37.61 37.36
CA GLN A 342 -16.18 -38.04 36.56
C GLN A 342 -15.91 -37.88 35.05
N LEU A 343 -16.17 -38.96 34.29
CA LEU A 343 -16.18 -38.95 32.83
C LEU A 343 -17.58 -39.34 32.33
N HIS A 344 -18.26 -38.41 31.66
CA HIS A 344 -19.56 -38.66 31.05
C HIS A 344 -19.43 -38.74 29.53
N LEU A 345 -19.63 -39.93 29.00
CA LEU A 345 -19.69 -40.16 27.55
C LEU A 345 -21.15 -40.35 27.13
N LYS A 346 -21.65 -39.46 26.28
CA LYS A 346 -22.97 -39.59 25.66
C LYS A 346 -22.78 -40.13 24.25
N CYS A 347 -23.08 -41.41 24.04
CA CYS A 347 -22.90 -42.13 22.77
C CYS A 347 -24.08 -43.06 22.45
N GLU A 348 -24.36 -43.27 21.16
CA GLU A 348 -25.47 -44.13 20.70
C GLU A 348 -25.13 -45.62 20.79
N THR A 349 -23.91 -46.01 20.41
CA THR A 349 -23.44 -47.40 20.44
C THR A 349 -22.01 -47.51 20.98
N ILE A 350 -21.80 -48.46 21.92
CA ILE A 350 -20.50 -48.94 22.40
C ILE A 350 -20.66 -50.43 22.73
N GLY A 351 -19.71 -51.27 22.33
CA GLY A 351 -19.75 -52.70 22.60
C GLY A 351 -19.34 -53.05 24.04
N GLU A 352 -19.57 -54.30 24.45
CA GLU A 352 -19.27 -54.75 25.82
C GLU A 352 -17.76 -54.77 26.12
N LEU A 353 -16.90 -55.07 25.13
CA LEU A 353 -15.46 -55.13 25.35
C LEU A 353 -14.88 -53.74 25.61
N GLY A 354 -15.34 -52.72 24.87
CA GLY A 354 -14.93 -51.33 25.05
C GLY A 354 -15.43 -50.74 26.37
N ARG A 355 -16.68 -51.04 26.76
CA ARG A 355 -17.21 -50.63 28.08
C ARG A 355 -16.41 -51.20 29.23
N ASN A 356 -16.13 -52.51 29.20
CA ASN A 356 -15.40 -53.17 30.28
C ASN A 356 -13.97 -52.65 30.39
N ALA A 357 -13.30 -52.38 29.26
CA ALA A 357 -11.95 -51.82 29.25
C ALA A 357 -11.90 -50.40 29.86
N LEU A 358 -12.84 -49.52 29.49
CA LEU A 358 -12.93 -48.17 30.07
C LEU A 358 -13.25 -48.20 31.57
N GLN A 359 -14.15 -49.10 31.98
CA GLN A 359 -14.54 -49.23 33.38
C GLN A 359 -13.37 -49.75 34.24
N GLN A 360 -12.62 -50.72 33.74
CA GLN A 360 -11.42 -51.24 34.42
C GLN A 360 -10.28 -50.20 34.48
N ALA A 361 -10.10 -49.38 33.44
CA ALA A 361 -9.10 -48.30 33.45
C ALA A 361 -9.43 -47.20 34.47
N LEU A 362 -10.72 -46.87 34.65
CA LEU A 362 -11.17 -45.80 35.56
C LEU A 362 -11.24 -46.25 37.04
N GLU A 363 -11.32 -47.56 37.32
CA GLU A 363 -11.15 -48.10 38.68
C GLU A 363 -9.78 -47.74 39.28
N HIS A 364 -8.73 -47.65 38.45
CA HIS A 364 -7.40 -47.24 38.88
C HIS A 364 -7.28 -45.75 39.22
N CYS A 365 -8.16 -44.90 38.67
CA CYS A 365 -8.15 -43.45 38.89
C CYS A 365 -9.27 -42.97 39.85
N THR A 366 -10.05 -43.89 40.44
CA THR A 366 -11.22 -43.59 41.30
C THR A 366 -12.32 -42.73 40.64
N ALA A 367 -12.30 -42.61 39.31
CA ALA A 367 -13.22 -41.80 38.52
C ALA A 367 -14.51 -42.57 38.18
N ASN A 368 -15.66 -41.89 38.24
CA ASN A 368 -16.94 -42.52 37.91
C ASN A 368 -17.28 -42.37 36.41
N LEU A 369 -17.52 -43.50 35.73
CA LEU A 369 -17.90 -43.52 34.32
C LEU A 369 -19.43 -43.51 34.17
N VAL A 370 -19.95 -42.48 33.50
CA VAL A 370 -21.37 -42.41 33.13
C VAL A 370 -21.50 -42.53 31.62
N ILE A 371 -22.18 -43.58 31.16
CA ILE A 371 -22.53 -43.76 29.74
C ILE A 371 -24.05 -43.65 29.60
N SER A 372 -24.51 -42.70 28.79
CA SER A 372 -25.94 -42.48 28.54
C SER A 372 -26.28 -42.54 27.05
N THR A 373 -27.33 -43.27 26.68
CA THR A 373 -27.88 -43.29 25.32
C THR A 373 -28.83 -42.10 25.09
N PRO A 374 -28.89 -41.51 23.88
CA PRO A 374 -29.83 -40.45 23.59
C PRO A 374 -31.24 -41.04 23.35
N ASN A 375 -32.08 -41.10 24.39
CA ASN A 375 -33.50 -41.42 24.18
C ASN A 375 -34.29 -40.20 23.71
N SER A 376 -35.15 -40.47 22.72
CA SER A 376 -36.04 -39.58 21.99
C SER A 376 -37.01 -38.77 22.87
N SER A 377 -37.13 -37.48 22.51
CA SER A 377 -38.30 -36.61 22.75
C SER A 377 -38.83 -36.49 24.19
N GLN A 378 -38.23 -35.61 24.98
CA GLN A 378 -38.94 -34.71 25.90
C GLN A 378 -38.04 -33.51 26.22
N GLY A 379 -38.55 -32.30 25.98
CA GLY A 379 -37.79 -31.07 26.09
C GLY A 379 -37.31 -30.81 27.52
N TYR A 380 -36.02 -30.50 27.66
CA TYR A 380 -35.50 -29.78 28.81
C TYR A 380 -35.47 -28.29 28.48
N VAL A 381 -36.57 -27.63 28.81
CA VAL A 381 -36.52 -26.27 29.31
C VAL A 381 -36.09 -26.41 30.77
N GLU A 382 -34.83 -26.09 31.09
CA GLU A 382 -34.46 -25.74 32.46
C GLU A 382 -34.21 -24.23 32.53
N GLN A 383 -34.94 -23.67 33.49
CA GLN A 383 -35.12 -22.28 33.84
C GLN A 383 -33.80 -21.52 33.98
N ARG A 384 -33.75 -20.33 33.35
CA ARG A 384 -33.00 -19.19 33.87
C ARG A 384 -33.43 -18.95 35.31
N THR A 385 -32.65 -19.45 36.25
CA THR A 385 -32.56 -18.89 37.59
C THR A 385 -31.55 -17.75 37.50
N GLU A 386 -31.96 -16.54 37.91
CA GLU A 386 -31.04 -15.44 38.16
C GLU A 386 -29.96 -15.89 39.17
N PRO A 387 -28.69 -15.51 38.98
CA PRO A 387 -27.77 -15.38 40.09
C PRO A 387 -27.80 -13.94 40.58
N ALA A 388 -28.35 -13.78 41.77
CA ALA A 388 -27.87 -12.80 42.72
C ALA A 388 -26.33 -12.92 42.87
N MET A 389 -25.69 -11.78 43.15
CA MET A 389 -24.26 -11.59 43.37
C MET A 389 -23.53 -12.77 44.05
N ALA A 390 -22.62 -13.42 43.33
CA ALA A 390 -21.32 -13.93 43.80
C ALA A 390 -20.54 -14.60 42.64
N SER A 391 -19.21 -14.49 42.69
CA SER A 391 -18.20 -14.80 41.67
C SER A 391 -18.07 -16.28 41.27
N GLU A 392 -18.23 -16.63 39.99
CA GLU A 392 -17.60 -17.81 39.35
C GLU A 392 -17.62 -17.65 37.81
N ALA A 393 -16.46 -17.78 37.15
CA ALA A 393 -16.28 -17.49 35.71
C ALA A 393 -16.49 -18.74 34.83
N CYS A 394 -17.57 -18.78 34.06
CA CYS A 394 -17.83 -19.82 33.05
C CYS A 394 -17.55 -19.25 31.64
N VAL A 395 -16.65 -19.87 30.87
CA VAL A 395 -16.28 -19.43 29.51
C VAL A 395 -16.88 -20.37 28.46
N MET A 396 -17.69 -19.81 27.55
CA MET A 396 -18.20 -20.47 26.34
C MET A 396 -17.24 -20.17 25.18
N LEU A 397 -16.68 -21.20 24.55
CA LEU A 397 -15.73 -21.06 23.45
C LEU A 397 -16.44 -21.37 22.11
N ARG A 398 -16.89 -20.32 21.42
CA ARG A 398 -17.30 -20.38 20.01
C ARG A 398 -16.16 -19.87 19.12
N ILE A 399 -15.52 -20.75 18.37
CA ILE A 399 -14.40 -20.37 17.50
C ILE A 399 -14.93 -19.71 16.22
N LEU A 400 -15.01 -18.38 16.22
CA LEU A 400 -15.16 -17.55 15.02
C LEU A 400 -13.78 -17.17 14.48
N VAL A 401 -13.33 -17.85 13.42
CA VAL A 401 -12.09 -17.49 12.70
C VAL A 401 -12.39 -16.33 11.77
N ALA A 402 -12.09 -15.10 12.22
CA ALA A 402 -11.91 -13.97 11.32
C ALA A 402 -10.59 -14.15 10.55
N ARG A 403 -10.67 -14.41 9.24
CA ARG A 403 -9.50 -14.37 8.35
C ARG A 403 -8.95 -12.93 8.29
N ARG A 404 -7.80 -12.69 8.92
CA ARG A 404 -6.87 -11.61 8.54
C ARG A 404 -5.42 -12.08 8.57
N ARG A 405 -4.66 -11.46 7.65
CA ARG A 405 -3.34 -11.80 7.12
C ARG A 405 -2.27 -11.99 8.21
N ARG A 406 -1.44 -13.04 8.08
CA ARG A 406 -0.23 -13.28 8.88
C ARG A 406 0.97 -12.51 8.34
N ALA A 407 1.72 -11.91 9.26
CA ALA A 407 3.18 -11.72 9.18
C ALA A 407 3.79 -12.23 10.52
N PRO A 408 5.08 -12.60 10.56
CA PRO A 408 5.63 -13.68 11.39
C PRO A 408 6.42 -13.20 12.62
N ARG A 409 6.79 -14.11 13.56
CA ARG A 409 8.01 -14.01 14.42
C ARG A 409 8.27 -15.26 15.34
N PRO A 410 9.44 -15.41 16.04
CA PRO A 410 10.36 -16.58 16.06
C PRO A 410 10.30 -17.45 17.37
N VAL A 411 10.68 -18.74 17.45
CA VAL A 411 11.96 -19.53 17.44
C VAL A 411 12.60 -19.83 18.83
N GLU A 412 12.79 -21.15 19.11
CA GLU A 412 13.74 -21.89 19.99
C GLU A 412 13.70 -21.75 21.53
N ALA A 413 14.13 -22.67 22.41
CA ALA A 413 14.41 -24.13 22.48
C ALA A 413 15.12 -24.39 23.84
N ILE A 414 15.55 -25.65 24.09
CA ILE A 414 16.56 -26.18 25.07
C ILE A 414 15.93 -26.90 26.28
N ALA A 415 16.36 -28.07 26.77
CA ALA A 415 17.03 -29.30 26.30
C ALA A 415 17.25 -30.17 27.57
N ALA A 416 17.24 -31.52 27.47
CA ALA A 416 18.24 -32.41 28.10
C ALA A 416 17.85 -33.91 28.02
N CYS A 417 18.79 -34.70 27.50
CA CYS A 417 18.97 -36.16 27.51
C CYS A 417 19.41 -36.69 28.92
N PRO A 418 19.55 -38.03 29.21
CA PRO A 418 20.14 -39.07 28.33
C PRO A 418 19.68 -40.56 28.42
N ALA A 419 20.13 -41.31 27.39
CA ALA A 419 20.57 -42.73 27.38
C ALA A 419 19.52 -43.86 27.55
N ALA A 420 19.57 -45.03 26.91
CA ALA A 420 20.35 -45.65 25.82
C ALA A 420 19.77 -47.07 25.54
N LEU A 421 20.11 -47.66 24.37
CA LEU A 421 20.10 -49.13 24.03
C LEU A 421 18.69 -49.73 23.77
N THR A 422 18.38 -50.54 22.74
CA THR A 422 19.13 -51.48 21.88
C THR A 422 18.25 -51.93 20.69
N GLY A 423 18.87 -52.29 19.55
CA GLY A 423 18.45 -53.42 18.68
C GLY A 423 17.56 -53.06 17.47
N GLN A 424 18.11 -52.94 16.26
CA GLN A 424 18.33 -54.01 15.25
C GLN A 424 17.04 -54.60 14.61
N MET A 425 16.74 -54.21 13.36
CA MET A 425 16.78 -55.03 12.12
C MET A 425 15.78 -54.55 11.04
N GLU A 426 16.30 -54.37 9.84
CA GLU A 426 15.64 -54.22 8.53
C GLU A 426 15.06 -55.58 7.99
N PRO A 427 14.63 -55.74 6.70
CA PRO A 427 13.44 -55.18 6.04
C PRO A 427 12.63 -56.24 5.20
N MET A 428 11.56 -55.77 4.53
CA MET A 428 10.89 -56.30 3.30
C MET A 428 9.97 -57.53 3.44
N PRO A 429 8.87 -57.69 2.63
CA PRO A 429 8.87 -57.46 1.17
C PRO A 429 7.62 -56.83 0.50
N ARG A 430 7.81 -56.44 -0.76
CA ARG A 430 6.80 -55.99 -1.75
C ARG A 430 5.96 -57.16 -2.29
N PRO A 431 4.73 -56.92 -2.81
CA PRO A 431 3.95 -57.95 -3.51
C PRO A 431 4.37 -58.09 -5.00
N ARG A 432 4.26 -59.33 -5.50
CA ARG A 432 4.59 -59.79 -6.87
C ARG A 432 3.52 -59.42 -7.92
N PRO A 433 3.90 -59.29 -9.21
CA PRO A 433 2.97 -59.33 -10.35
C PRO A 433 2.66 -60.77 -10.80
N LEU A 434 1.52 -60.94 -11.47
CA LEU A 434 1.03 -62.19 -12.08
C LEU A 434 1.91 -62.67 -13.25
N GLU A 435 2.08 -63.98 -13.35
CA GLU A 435 2.74 -64.69 -14.46
C GLU A 435 1.88 -64.68 -15.73
N SER A 436 2.53 -64.50 -16.89
CA SER A 436 2.01 -64.90 -18.21
C SER A 436 3.02 -65.79 -18.91
N HIS A 437 2.59 -66.99 -19.34
CA HIS A 437 3.39 -67.95 -20.08
C HIS A 437 3.66 -67.53 -21.55
N ALA A 438 4.94 -67.60 -21.92
CA ALA A 438 5.56 -68.10 -23.14
C ALA A 438 5.17 -67.59 -24.57
N ALA A 439 6.25 -67.17 -25.26
CA ALA A 439 6.68 -67.46 -26.65
C ALA A 439 6.47 -66.40 -27.76
N GLY A 440 7.59 -65.77 -28.18
CA GLY A 440 7.76 -65.04 -29.46
C GLY A 440 9.15 -64.40 -29.54
N GLY A 441 9.98 -64.76 -30.54
CA GLY A 441 11.39 -64.36 -30.64
C GLY A 441 11.63 -62.86 -30.85
N ALA A 442 12.67 -62.31 -30.22
CA ALA A 442 13.07 -60.91 -30.34
C ALA A 442 13.67 -60.62 -31.73
N ILE A 443 13.04 -59.72 -32.47
CA ILE A 443 13.58 -59.16 -33.72
C ILE A 443 14.62 -58.11 -33.32
N LYS A 444 15.86 -58.27 -33.80
CA LYS A 444 16.98 -57.34 -33.62
C LYS A 444 17.17 -56.52 -34.89
N GLN A 445 17.21 -55.20 -34.78
CA GLN A 445 17.34 -54.29 -35.92
C GLN A 445 18.42 -53.25 -35.64
N ILE A 446 19.23 -52.93 -36.66
CA ILE A 446 20.30 -51.93 -36.57
C ILE A 446 19.73 -50.59 -37.03
N VAL A 447 19.89 -49.55 -36.22
CA VAL A 447 19.37 -48.20 -36.49
C VAL A 447 20.54 -47.22 -36.59
N ARG A 448 20.51 -46.34 -37.59
CA ARG A 448 21.52 -45.30 -37.78
C ARG A 448 21.15 -44.04 -37.02
N VAL A 449 22.06 -43.56 -36.17
CA VAL A 449 21.88 -42.35 -35.37
C VAL A 449 22.79 -41.25 -35.87
N HIS A 450 22.19 -40.13 -36.26
CA HIS A 450 22.84 -38.95 -36.81
C HIS A 450 22.76 -37.77 -35.84
N CYS A 451 23.88 -37.07 -35.65
CA CYS A 451 23.87 -35.76 -35.03
C CYS A 451 23.61 -34.71 -36.11
N LEU A 452 22.76 -33.72 -35.82
CA LEU A 452 22.56 -32.57 -36.71
C LEU A 452 23.85 -31.75 -36.97
N ALA A 453 24.90 -31.95 -36.15
CA ALA A 453 26.23 -31.38 -36.33
C ALA A 453 27.22 -32.25 -37.16
N GLY A 454 26.78 -33.39 -37.70
CA GLY A 454 27.51 -34.13 -38.74
C GLY A 454 28.19 -35.46 -38.35
N SER A 455 28.12 -35.90 -37.09
CA SER A 455 28.62 -37.23 -36.67
C SER A 455 27.52 -38.30 -36.78
N SER A 456 27.87 -39.56 -37.06
CA SER A 456 26.90 -40.67 -37.17
C SER A 456 27.46 -41.99 -36.68
N PHE A 457 26.62 -42.82 -36.06
CA PHE A 457 26.99 -44.15 -35.56
C PHE A 457 25.79 -45.10 -35.57
N GLU A 458 26.05 -46.41 -35.54
CA GLU A 458 25.02 -47.45 -35.58
C GLU A 458 24.75 -48.02 -34.18
N LEU A 459 23.48 -48.28 -33.87
CA LEU A 459 23.02 -48.84 -32.59
C LEU A 459 22.09 -50.02 -32.85
N GLU A 460 22.34 -51.15 -32.16
CA GLU A 460 21.46 -52.32 -32.18
C GLU A 460 20.29 -52.11 -31.20
N VAL A 461 19.07 -52.23 -31.72
CA VAL A 461 17.80 -52.00 -31.00
C VAL A 461 16.96 -53.27 -31.03
N ASN A 462 16.41 -53.65 -29.87
CA ASN A 462 15.49 -54.78 -29.75
C ASN A 462 14.04 -54.33 -29.90
N SER A 463 13.16 -55.25 -30.31
CA SER A 463 11.71 -54.98 -30.47
C SER A 463 10.98 -54.51 -29.20
N GLY A 464 11.59 -54.63 -28.03
CA GLY A 464 11.04 -54.14 -26.75
C GLY A 464 11.68 -52.86 -26.22
N ASP A 465 12.72 -52.32 -26.89
CA ASP A 465 13.40 -51.12 -26.41
C ASP A 465 12.48 -49.89 -26.60
N MET A 466 12.32 -49.10 -25.54
CA MET A 466 11.52 -47.88 -25.54
C MET A 466 12.39 -46.69 -25.95
N GLY A 467 11.77 -45.59 -26.38
CA GLY A 467 12.53 -44.41 -26.80
C GLY A 467 13.49 -43.85 -25.72
N TRP A 468 13.17 -43.98 -24.43
CA TRP A 468 14.04 -43.56 -23.34
C TRP A 468 15.31 -44.44 -23.19
N ASP A 469 15.21 -45.76 -23.40
CA ASP A 469 16.35 -46.68 -23.36
C ASP A 469 17.40 -46.28 -24.42
N LEU A 470 16.93 -45.83 -25.58
CA LEU A 470 17.79 -45.33 -26.65
C LEU A 470 18.38 -43.95 -26.31
N ALA A 471 17.59 -43.02 -25.78
CA ALA A 471 18.07 -41.71 -25.39
C ALA A 471 19.22 -41.82 -24.37
N GLU A 472 19.11 -42.76 -23.43
CA GLU A 472 20.15 -43.06 -22.44
C GLU A 472 21.42 -43.65 -23.06
N ARG A 473 21.29 -44.56 -24.02
CA ARG A 473 22.42 -45.14 -24.74
C ARG A 473 23.14 -44.12 -25.64
N ILE A 474 22.41 -43.21 -26.27
CA ILE A 474 22.99 -42.10 -27.06
C ILE A 474 23.72 -41.14 -26.12
N ALA A 475 23.08 -40.73 -25.02
CA ALA A 475 23.60 -39.84 -23.99
C ALA A 475 24.92 -40.34 -23.35
N ALA A 476 24.99 -41.63 -23.03
CA ALA A 476 26.20 -42.27 -22.55
C ALA A 476 27.34 -42.23 -23.59
N GLY A 477 27.02 -42.34 -24.88
CA GLY A 477 27.99 -42.27 -25.98
C GLY A 477 28.54 -40.86 -26.28
N VAL A 478 27.80 -39.80 -25.95
CA VAL A 478 28.22 -38.39 -26.16
C VAL A 478 28.57 -37.62 -24.89
N GLY A 479 28.62 -38.29 -23.72
CA GLY A 479 29.10 -37.72 -22.47
C GLY A 479 28.19 -36.65 -21.84
N ARG A 480 26.87 -36.72 -22.07
CA ARG A 480 25.87 -35.84 -21.44
C ARG A 480 24.63 -36.65 -21.05
N PRO A 481 24.03 -36.48 -19.85
CA PRO A 481 22.89 -37.28 -19.42
C PRO A 481 21.64 -37.10 -20.29
N ALA A 482 20.84 -38.17 -20.37
CA ALA A 482 19.80 -38.44 -21.38
C ALA A 482 18.68 -37.41 -21.53
N GLU A 483 18.45 -36.59 -20.51
CA GLU A 483 17.30 -35.67 -20.46
C GLU A 483 17.51 -34.36 -21.24
N ALA A 484 18.59 -34.24 -22.00
CA ALA A 484 18.93 -33.05 -22.78
C ALA A 484 18.92 -33.28 -24.31
N LEU A 485 18.44 -34.46 -24.74
CA LEU A 485 18.41 -34.88 -26.15
C LEU A 485 17.00 -34.85 -26.70
N VAL A 486 16.80 -34.09 -27.77
CA VAL A 486 15.58 -34.16 -28.60
C VAL A 486 15.85 -35.15 -29.72
N LEU A 487 15.08 -36.24 -29.79
CA LEU A 487 15.23 -37.29 -30.80
C LEU A 487 14.11 -37.19 -31.86
N THR A 488 14.47 -37.30 -33.14
CA THR A 488 13.53 -37.27 -34.26
C THR A 488 13.81 -38.37 -35.27
N SER A 489 12.80 -38.90 -35.95
CA SER A 489 12.94 -39.83 -37.09
C SER A 489 12.03 -39.38 -38.24
N GLY A 490 12.55 -39.29 -39.47
CA GLY A 490 11.77 -38.81 -40.63
C GLY A 490 11.22 -37.38 -40.52
N GLY A 491 11.76 -36.56 -39.62
CA GLY A 491 11.27 -35.20 -39.34
C GLY A 491 10.21 -35.10 -38.23
N SER A 492 9.79 -36.23 -37.64
CA SER A 492 8.85 -36.29 -36.51
C SER A 492 9.57 -36.52 -35.18
N LEU A 493 9.06 -35.93 -34.09
CA LEU A 493 9.57 -36.13 -32.72
C LEU A 493 9.27 -37.55 -32.23
N LEU A 494 10.26 -38.22 -31.64
CA LEU A 494 10.07 -39.55 -31.04
C LEU A 494 9.49 -39.43 -29.62
N ASP A 495 8.45 -40.22 -29.32
CA ASP A 495 7.91 -40.38 -27.96
C ASP A 495 8.76 -41.40 -27.19
N LEU A 496 9.38 -40.94 -26.11
CA LEU A 496 10.29 -41.73 -25.28
C LEU A 496 9.58 -42.85 -24.49
N ARG A 497 8.25 -42.84 -24.42
CA ARG A 497 7.43 -43.81 -23.68
C ARG A 497 6.79 -44.88 -24.55
N GLN A 498 7.07 -44.89 -25.86
CA GLN A 498 6.54 -45.86 -26.81
C GLN A 498 7.67 -46.73 -27.38
N PRO A 499 7.37 -47.96 -27.86
CA PRO A 499 8.35 -48.84 -28.46
C PRO A 499 9.02 -48.19 -29.67
N LEU A 500 10.35 -48.23 -29.71
CA LEU A 500 11.13 -47.45 -30.66
C LEU A 500 10.93 -47.91 -32.11
N LEU A 501 10.93 -49.22 -32.38
CA LEU A 501 10.81 -49.77 -33.73
C LEU A 501 9.48 -49.43 -34.42
N GLN A 502 8.45 -49.06 -33.66
CA GLN A 502 7.14 -48.65 -34.21
C GLN A 502 7.11 -47.18 -34.67
N GLN A 503 8.11 -46.38 -34.25
CA GLN A 503 8.18 -44.94 -34.50
C GLN A 503 9.24 -44.57 -35.54
N LEU A 504 10.09 -45.53 -35.94
CA LEU A 504 11.19 -45.27 -36.86
C LEU A 504 10.73 -45.23 -38.31
N GLN A 505 11.06 -44.14 -39.00
CA GLN A 505 10.94 -44.03 -40.44
C GLN A 505 12.32 -44.21 -41.07
N HIS A 506 12.42 -45.12 -42.04
CA HIS A 506 13.64 -45.42 -42.80
C HIS A 506 14.86 -45.89 -41.96
N GLU A 507 14.63 -46.35 -40.72
CA GLU A 507 15.68 -46.86 -39.82
C GLU A 507 16.75 -45.80 -39.42
N GLU A 508 16.39 -44.52 -39.45
CA GLU A 508 17.29 -43.39 -39.11
C GLU A 508 16.73 -42.51 -37.99
N ILE A 509 17.61 -42.03 -37.09
CA ILE A 509 17.28 -41.13 -35.97
C ILE A 509 18.24 -39.95 -35.97
N THR A 510 17.73 -38.75 -35.74
CA THR A 510 18.54 -37.53 -35.57
C THR A 510 18.37 -36.96 -34.15
N TYR A 511 19.43 -36.41 -33.55
CA TYR A 511 19.36 -35.78 -32.21
C TYR A 511 19.92 -34.35 -32.14
N VAL A 512 19.39 -33.54 -31.20
CA VAL A 512 19.84 -32.16 -30.88
C VAL A 512 20.03 -31.97 -29.37
N VAL A 513 21.06 -31.20 -28.96
CA VAL A 513 21.37 -30.88 -27.55
C VAL A 513 20.85 -29.48 -27.18
N GLN A 514 20.00 -29.37 -26.15
CA GLN A 514 19.45 -28.09 -25.67
C GLN A 514 20.32 -27.48 -24.55
N LYS A 515 20.58 -26.16 -24.59
CA LYS A 515 21.31 -25.42 -23.54
C LYS A 515 20.39 -25.10 -22.34
N LEU A 516 20.87 -25.27 -21.11
CA LEU A 516 20.09 -25.10 -19.87
C LEU A 516 19.82 -23.63 -19.53
N GLY A 517 18.56 -23.30 -19.21
CA GLY A 517 18.11 -21.95 -18.84
C GLY A 517 17.83 -21.76 -17.34
N ALA A 518 17.68 -20.49 -16.93
CA ALA A 518 17.54 -19.98 -15.55
C ALA A 518 16.50 -20.70 -14.66
N GLY A 519 15.52 -21.40 -15.23
CA GLY A 519 14.52 -22.17 -14.49
C GLY A 519 15.07 -23.40 -13.76
N ARG A 520 16.16 -24.04 -14.23
CA ARG A 520 16.77 -25.17 -13.49
C ARG A 520 17.53 -24.71 -12.26
N ALA A 521 18.27 -23.60 -12.35
CA ALA A 521 18.95 -23.01 -11.19
C ALA A 521 17.95 -22.63 -10.08
N ALA A 522 16.77 -22.11 -10.44
CA ALA A 522 15.70 -21.80 -9.48
C ALA A 522 15.11 -23.04 -8.79
N ARG A 523 15.00 -24.17 -9.49
CA ARG A 523 14.44 -25.43 -8.96
C ARG A 523 15.46 -26.19 -8.11
N SER A 524 16.72 -26.27 -8.53
CA SER A 524 17.83 -26.77 -7.70
C SER A 524 18.03 -25.91 -6.44
N TRP A 525 17.79 -24.60 -6.55
CA TRP A 525 17.80 -23.68 -5.41
C TRP A 525 16.62 -23.92 -4.45
N GLN A 526 15.40 -24.18 -4.93
CA GLN A 526 14.29 -24.58 -4.06
C GLN A 526 14.57 -25.90 -3.32
N ASN A 527 15.14 -26.89 -3.99
CA ASN A 527 15.50 -28.18 -3.39
C ASN A 527 16.59 -28.03 -2.29
N PHE A 528 17.55 -27.12 -2.50
CA PHE A 528 18.55 -26.74 -1.48
C PHE A 528 17.90 -26.12 -0.23
N LEU A 529 16.87 -25.29 -0.41
CA LEU A 529 16.15 -24.62 0.68
C LEU A 529 15.23 -25.57 1.48
N GLU A 530 14.83 -26.69 0.89
CA GLU A 530 13.89 -27.67 1.47
C GLU A 530 14.57 -28.91 2.08
N GLU A 531 15.88 -28.86 2.32
CA GLU A 531 16.69 -29.93 2.94
C GLU A 531 16.68 -31.27 2.18
N THR A 532 16.38 -31.25 0.88
CA THR A 532 16.55 -32.42 0.02
C THR A 532 17.99 -32.44 -0.53
N GLY A 533 18.72 -33.54 -0.33
CA GLY A 533 20.13 -33.64 -0.71
C GLY A 533 20.38 -33.20 -2.17
N LEU A 534 21.33 -32.29 -2.37
CA LEU A 534 21.72 -31.82 -3.70
C LEU A 534 22.56 -32.84 -4.44
N SER A 535 22.32 -33.01 -5.75
CA SER A 535 23.22 -33.78 -6.62
C SER A 535 24.47 -32.98 -6.97
N ASP A 536 25.56 -33.65 -7.38
CA ASP A 536 26.79 -32.97 -7.84
C ASP A 536 26.54 -32.01 -9.02
N ALA A 537 25.51 -32.27 -9.83
CA ALA A 537 25.07 -31.41 -10.92
C ALA A 537 24.34 -30.14 -10.43
N ASP A 538 23.57 -30.24 -9.34
CA ASP A 538 22.94 -29.08 -8.69
C ASP A 538 23.98 -28.20 -8.00
N VAL A 539 24.97 -28.80 -7.35
CA VAL A 539 26.12 -28.09 -6.76
C VAL A 539 26.90 -27.33 -7.84
N ALA A 540 27.16 -27.96 -8.99
CA ALA A 540 27.82 -27.32 -10.12
C ALA A 540 26.99 -26.18 -10.76
N ALA A 541 25.66 -26.33 -10.85
CA ALA A 541 24.77 -25.28 -11.36
C ALA A 541 24.66 -24.07 -10.40
N LEU A 542 24.74 -24.32 -9.09
CA LEU A 542 24.75 -23.27 -8.08
C LEU A 542 26.07 -22.49 -8.04
N ASP A 543 27.18 -23.11 -8.45
CA ASP A 543 28.51 -22.48 -8.45
C ASP A 543 28.69 -21.44 -9.58
N GLU A 544 27.66 -21.15 -10.38
CA GLU A 544 27.59 -19.96 -11.26
C GLU A 544 26.81 -18.78 -10.62
N THR A 545 26.30 -18.95 -9.39
CA THR A 545 25.42 -17.97 -8.72
C THR A 545 26.21 -16.84 -8.06
N ILE A 546 26.19 -15.65 -8.67
CA ILE A 546 26.92 -14.47 -8.20
C ILE A 546 26.19 -13.73 -7.06
N SER A 547 24.86 -13.84 -6.97
CA SER A 547 24.04 -13.11 -6.01
C SER A 547 22.92 -13.97 -5.46
N LEU A 548 22.70 -13.89 -4.15
CA LEU A 548 21.71 -14.68 -3.42
C LEU A 548 20.84 -13.81 -2.53
N THR A 549 19.53 -14.07 -2.52
CA THR A 549 18.60 -13.50 -1.55
C THR A 549 17.88 -14.60 -0.77
N TRP A 550 18.17 -14.71 0.53
CA TRP A 550 17.55 -15.66 1.44
C TRP A 550 16.29 -15.06 2.06
N LYS A 551 15.11 -15.35 1.50
CA LYS A 551 13.85 -14.77 1.98
C LYS A 551 13.25 -15.48 3.21
N SER A 552 13.75 -16.67 3.55
CA SER A 552 13.23 -17.47 4.65
C SER A 552 13.69 -16.95 6.02
N SER A 553 12.84 -17.07 7.03
CA SER A 553 13.21 -16.81 8.43
C SER A 553 13.77 -18.04 9.15
N ARG A 554 13.84 -19.20 8.47
CA ARG A 554 14.35 -20.45 9.04
C ARG A 554 15.84 -20.37 9.31
N LYS A 555 16.27 -21.14 10.32
CA LYS A 555 17.68 -21.31 10.69
C LYS A 555 18.47 -21.93 9.55
N LEU A 556 19.65 -21.38 9.30
CA LEU A 556 20.58 -21.98 8.35
C LEU A 556 21.18 -23.25 8.98
N ASN A 557 21.22 -24.31 8.20
CA ASN A 557 21.89 -25.54 8.63
C ASN A 557 23.42 -25.31 8.64
N PRO A 558 24.15 -25.55 9.75
CA PRO A 558 25.62 -25.38 9.81
C PRO A 558 26.40 -26.22 8.80
N SER A 559 25.83 -27.32 8.32
CA SER A 559 26.42 -28.17 7.26
C SER A 559 26.14 -27.68 5.84
N MET A 560 25.36 -26.61 5.69
CA MET A 560 25.00 -26.01 4.41
C MET A 560 26.23 -25.36 3.76
N LYS A 561 26.58 -25.80 2.55
CA LYS A 561 27.65 -25.20 1.75
C LYS A 561 27.08 -24.13 0.84
N LEU A 562 27.48 -22.87 1.04
CA LEU A 562 27.17 -21.78 0.11
C LEU A 562 28.02 -21.90 -1.17
N PRO A 563 27.50 -21.48 -2.34
CA PRO A 563 28.24 -21.48 -3.60
C PRO A 563 29.54 -20.69 -3.48
N GLN A 564 30.65 -21.21 -4.00
CA GLN A 564 31.97 -20.59 -3.83
C GLN A 564 32.16 -19.38 -4.75
N SER A 565 31.34 -19.23 -5.80
CA SER A 565 31.29 -18.04 -6.66
C SER A 565 30.44 -16.89 -6.12
N LEU A 566 29.77 -17.07 -4.97
CA LEU A 566 28.80 -16.11 -4.44
C LEU A 566 29.46 -14.80 -3.99
N GLN A 567 29.15 -13.70 -4.68
CA GLN A 567 29.68 -12.37 -4.39
C GLN A 567 28.73 -11.51 -3.54
N ARG A 568 27.41 -11.75 -3.58
CA ARG A 568 26.42 -10.96 -2.83
C ARG A 568 25.45 -11.84 -2.08
N LEU A 569 25.33 -11.67 -0.77
CA LEU A 569 24.38 -12.37 0.07
C LEU A 569 23.47 -11.36 0.77
N THR A 570 22.17 -11.47 0.53
CA THR A 570 21.15 -10.63 1.17
C THR A 570 20.16 -11.51 1.93
N PHE A 571 19.99 -11.25 3.21
CA PHE A 571 18.96 -11.86 4.02
C PHE A 571 17.65 -11.06 3.95
N GLY A 572 16.53 -11.75 3.88
CA GLY A 572 15.20 -11.17 3.83
C GLY A 572 14.84 -10.51 5.16
N ARG A 573 13.88 -9.58 5.11
CA ARG A 573 13.42 -8.76 6.25
C ARG A 573 13.26 -9.53 7.56
N ASP A 574 12.73 -10.74 7.52
CA ASP A 574 12.42 -11.54 8.71
C ASP A 574 13.55 -12.43 9.23
N PHE A 575 14.70 -12.45 8.57
CA PHE A 575 15.85 -13.24 9.00
C PHE A 575 16.43 -12.69 10.31
N ASN A 576 16.38 -13.51 11.36
CA ASN A 576 16.97 -13.21 12.66
C ASN A 576 17.51 -14.50 13.28
N GLN A 577 18.54 -15.05 12.67
CA GLN A 577 19.18 -16.30 13.10
C GLN A 577 20.68 -16.07 13.23
N SER A 578 21.34 -16.80 14.13
CA SER A 578 22.80 -16.78 14.26
C SER A 578 23.47 -17.34 13.00
N LEU A 579 24.63 -16.78 12.63
CA LEU A 579 25.50 -17.34 11.59
C LEU A 579 26.61 -18.23 12.18
N GLU A 580 26.52 -18.59 13.47
CA GLU A 580 27.49 -19.47 14.10
C GLU A 580 27.58 -20.82 13.36
N GLY A 581 28.81 -21.25 13.06
CA GLY A 581 29.08 -22.47 12.30
C GLY A 581 28.91 -22.34 10.77
N ILE A 582 28.37 -21.23 10.26
CA ILE A 582 28.20 -21.01 8.82
C ILE A 582 29.52 -20.54 8.19
N GLN A 583 29.97 -21.27 7.15
CA GLN A 583 31.14 -20.89 6.36
C GLN A 583 30.73 -19.94 5.24
N LEU A 584 31.06 -18.66 5.38
CA LEU A 584 30.83 -17.66 4.33
C LEU A 584 31.84 -17.86 3.18
N PRO A 585 31.40 -17.80 1.91
CA PRO A 585 32.27 -18.07 0.77
C PRO A 585 33.35 -17.00 0.62
N SER A 586 34.54 -17.43 0.24
CA SER A 586 35.72 -16.55 0.14
C SER A 586 35.63 -15.47 -0.94
N SER A 587 34.68 -15.59 -1.87
CA SER A 587 34.40 -14.62 -2.95
C SER A 587 33.37 -13.55 -2.56
N LEU A 588 32.78 -13.62 -1.36
CA LEU A 588 31.69 -12.75 -0.93
C LEU A 588 32.16 -11.29 -0.74
N GLN A 589 31.64 -10.39 -1.56
CA GLN A 589 31.94 -8.97 -1.57
C GLN A 589 30.89 -8.12 -0.83
N SER A 590 29.63 -8.56 -0.76
CA SER A 590 28.56 -7.82 -0.08
C SER A 590 27.73 -8.74 0.81
N LEU A 591 27.55 -8.33 2.07
CA LEU A 591 26.70 -9.00 3.04
C LEU A 591 25.67 -8.00 3.59
N THR A 592 24.39 -8.29 3.35
CA THR A 592 23.27 -7.47 3.79
C THR A 592 22.34 -8.30 4.66
N PHE A 593 22.14 -7.86 5.90
CA PHE A 593 21.18 -8.46 6.82
C PHE A 593 19.79 -7.84 6.65
N GLY A 594 18.75 -8.63 6.86
CA GLY A 594 17.37 -8.15 6.85
C GLY A 594 16.98 -7.43 8.14
N ASP A 595 15.91 -6.64 8.06
CA ASP A 595 15.48 -5.71 9.12
C ASP A 595 15.37 -6.31 10.53
N ASN A 596 15.10 -7.60 10.68
CA ASN A 596 14.93 -8.26 11.99
C ASN A 596 16.21 -8.81 12.61
N PHE A 597 17.33 -8.84 11.86
CA PHE A 597 18.57 -9.43 12.34
C PHE A 597 19.12 -8.65 13.55
N ASN A 598 19.30 -9.35 14.67
CA ASN A 598 19.83 -8.79 15.91
C ASN A 598 20.67 -9.81 16.71
N HIS A 599 21.47 -10.62 16.02
CA HIS A 599 22.42 -11.55 16.63
C HIS A 599 23.85 -11.00 16.58
N SER A 600 24.67 -11.38 17.57
CA SER A 600 26.09 -11.01 17.60
C SER A 600 26.84 -11.65 16.43
N LEU A 601 27.87 -10.96 15.92
CA LEU A 601 28.83 -11.53 14.96
C LEU A 601 30.14 -11.97 15.64
N GLU A 602 30.18 -12.02 16.98
CA GLU A 602 31.33 -12.52 17.71
C GLU A 602 31.68 -13.96 17.29
N GLY A 603 32.96 -14.22 17.03
CA GLY A 603 33.44 -15.52 16.55
C GLY A 603 33.18 -15.83 15.07
N ILE A 604 32.39 -15.01 14.36
CA ILE A 604 32.09 -15.23 12.94
C ILE A 604 33.22 -14.69 12.05
N GLN A 605 33.77 -15.55 11.20
CA GLN A 605 34.85 -15.19 10.29
C GLN A 605 34.29 -14.51 9.03
N LEU A 606 34.43 -13.19 8.96
CA LEU A 606 34.06 -12.41 7.78
C LEU A 606 35.07 -12.64 6.63
N PRO A 607 34.61 -12.87 5.39
CA PRO A 607 35.51 -13.10 4.26
C PRO A 607 36.44 -11.92 3.97
N ARG A 608 37.71 -12.21 3.63
CA ARG A 608 38.72 -11.19 3.29
C ARG A 608 38.45 -10.42 1.99
N SER A 609 37.43 -10.82 1.22
CA SER A 609 36.98 -10.15 0.00
C SER A 609 35.78 -9.22 0.25
N LEU A 610 35.24 -9.19 1.46
CA LEU A 610 34.04 -8.43 1.80
C LEU A 610 34.32 -6.92 1.70
N GLN A 611 33.58 -6.24 0.85
CA GLN A 611 33.68 -4.80 0.58
C GLN A 611 32.52 -4.01 1.19
N SER A 612 31.35 -4.63 1.37
CA SER A 612 30.17 -3.98 1.96
C SER A 612 29.53 -4.86 3.03
N LEU A 613 29.29 -4.27 4.20
CA LEU A 613 28.54 -4.87 5.30
C LEU A 613 27.39 -3.94 5.70
N THR A 614 26.16 -4.42 5.57
CA THR A 614 24.95 -3.68 5.93
C THR A 614 24.12 -4.47 6.94
N PHE A 615 23.88 -3.86 8.10
CA PHE A 615 23.01 -4.41 9.12
C PHE A 615 21.55 -3.99 8.91
N GLY A 616 20.63 -4.87 9.29
CA GLY A 616 19.20 -4.59 9.27
C GLY A 616 18.75 -3.73 10.43
N ASP A 617 17.56 -3.14 10.30
CA ASP A 617 17.03 -2.11 11.21
C ASP A 617 17.02 -2.47 12.70
N ASN A 618 16.84 -3.73 13.08
CA ASN A 618 16.76 -4.14 14.49
C ASN A 618 18.12 -4.44 15.12
N PHE A 619 19.21 -4.44 14.36
CA PHE A 619 20.53 -4.76 14.88
C PHE A 619 20.98 -3.75 15.93
N ASN A 620 21.27 -4.22 17.14
CA ASN A 620 21.75 -3.42 18.26
C ASN A 620 22.70 -4.21 19.18
N GLN A 621 23.47 -5.13 18.62
CA GLN A 621 24.47 -5.90 19.35
C GLN A 621 25.81 -5.16 19.43
N SER A 622 26.61 -5.46 20.45
CA SER A 622 27.96 -4.93 20.57
C SER A 622 28.80 -5.37 19.38
N MET A 623 29.72 -4.49 18.96
CA MET A 623 30.67 -4.78 17.90
C MET A 623 32.08 -5.08 18.45
N GLU A 624 32.23 -5.15 19.78
CA GLU A 624 33.47 -5.53 20.46
C GLU A 624 33.91 -6.95 20.07
N GLY A 625 35.22 -7.13 19.84
CA GLY A 625 35.78 -8.43 19.46
C GLY A 625 35.56 -8.86 18.01
N ILE A 626 34.75 -8.13 17.22
CA ILE A 626 34.53 -8.44 15.80
C ILE A 626 35.73 -7.97 14.95
N GLN A 627 36.30 -8.89 14.17
CA GLN A 627 37.37 -8.58 13.24
C GLN A 627 36.79 -8.18 11.88
N LEU A 628 36.80 -6.87 11.59
CA LEU A 628 36.37 -6.36 10.29
C LEU A 628 37.45 -6.62 9.22
N PRO A 629 37.09 -7.12 8.03
CA PRO A 629 38.07 -7.43 6.99
C PRO A 629 38.72 -6.16 6.43
N SER A 630 40.01 -6.23 6.12
CA SER A 630 40.80 -5.10 5.59
C SER A 630 40.43 -4.68 4.16
N SER A 631 39.50 -5.39 3.51
CA SER A 631 38.92 -5.04 2.21
C SER A 631 37.63 -4.21 2.33
N LEU A 632 37.08 -4.05 3.54
CA LEU A 632 35.77 -3.44 3.75
C LEU A 632 35.80 -1.95 3.38
N GLN A 633 34.95 -1.54 2.45
CA GLN A 633 34.84 -0.18 1.94
C GLN A 633 33.58 0.54 2.45
N SER A 634 32.51 -0.19 2.78
CA SER A 634 31.26 0.37 3.29
C SER A 634 30.77 -0.40 4.51
N LEU A 635 30.45 0.35 5.58
CA LEU A 635 29.82 -0.16 6.78
C LEU A 635 28.55 0.66 7.09
N THR A 636 27.41 -0.02 7.09
CA THR A 636 26.10 0.59 7.36
C THR A 636 25.42 -0.10 8.53
N PHE A 637 25.11 0.65 9.58
CA PHE A 637 24.34 0.18 10.73
C PHE A 637 22.84 0.38 10.53
N GLY A 638 22.04 -0.53 11.07
CA GLY A 638 20.57 -0.45 11.00
C GLY A 638 19.97 0.52 12.02
N GLY A 639 18.69 0.86 11.83
CA GLY A 639 17.96 1.88 12.58
C GLY A 639 18.04 1.84 14.11
N LYS A 640 18.13 0.67 14.75
CA LYS A 640 18.16 0.53 16.22
C LYS A 640 19.56 0.52 16.83
N PHE A 641 20.61 0.48 16.03
CA PHE A 641 21.98 0.41 16.53
C PHE A 641 22.33 1.64 17.37
N ASN A 642 22.69 1.44 18.64
CA ASN A 642 23.08 2.49 19.56
C ASN A 642 24.15 2.01 20.57
N GLN A 643 25.04 1.12 20.13
CA GLN A 643 26.18 0.65 20.93
C GLN A 643 27.41 1.52 20.71
N SER A 644 28.30 1.56 21.72
CA SER A 644 29.59 2.25 21.60
C SER A 644 30.46 1.57 20.55
N LEU A 645 31.30 2.36 19.87
CA LEU A 645 32.33 1.86 18.98
C LEU A 645 33.75 1.92 19.59
N GLU A 646 33.84 2.17 20.90
CA GLU A 646 35.11 2.16 21.63
C GLU A 646 35.78 0.78 21.52
N GLY A 647 37.11 0.77 21.30
CA GLY A 647 37.90 -0.46 21.16
C GLY A 647 37.77 -1.16 19.80
N ILE A 648 36.99 -0.64 18.86
CA ILE A 648 36.83 -1.23 17.52
C ILE A 648 37.85 -0.64 16.55
N GLU A 649 38.61 -1.53 15.88
CA GLU A 649 39.51 -1.15 14.80
C GLU A 649 38.74 -1.07 13.47
N LEU A 650 38.48 0.16 13.01
CA LEU A 650 37.91 0.39 11.69
C LEU A 650 38.95 0.11 10.58
N PRO A 651 38.60 -0.64 9.52
CA PRO A 651 39.56 -1.04 8.51
C PRO A 651 40.06 0.17 7.69
N SER A 652 41.34 0.15 7.34
CA SER A 652 42.02 1.24 6.62
C SER A 652 41.58 1.43 5.16
N SER A 653 40.72 0.53 4.65
CA SER A 653 40.07 0.62 3.35
C SER A 653 38.69 1.27 3.40
N LEU A 654 38.13 1.53 4.58
CA LEU A 654 36.75 1.99 4.75
C LEU A 654 36.56 3.38 4.14
N GLN A 655 35.64 3.49 3.19
CA GLN A 655 35.32 4.72 2.46
C GLN A 655 33.99 5.33 2.92
N SER A 656 33.04 4.53 3.39
CA SER A 656 31.73 4.99 3.86
C SER A 656 31.37 4.39 5.21
N LEU A 657 30.96 5.25 6.15
CA LEU A 657 30.42 4.86 7.45
C LEU A 657 29.05 5.54 7.65
N THR A 658 28.02 4.73 7.78
CA THR A 658 26.64 5.19 7.95
C THR A 658 26.03 4.62 9.22
N PHE A 659 25.55 5.50 10.10
CA PHE A 659 24.84 5.13 11.31
C PHE A 659 23.32 5.13 11.10
N GLY A 660 22.63 4.19 11.75
CA GLY A 660 21.18 4.11 11.74
C GLY A 660 20.51 5.08 12.72
N THR A 661 19.19 5.21 12.58
CA THR A 661 18.31 6.19 13.24
C THR A 661 18.62 6.45 14.72
N ARG A 662 18.80 5.42 15.56
CA ARG A 662 18.93 5.56 17.02
C ARG A 662 20.35 5.79 17.53
N PHE A 663 21.36 5.79 16.65
CA PHE A 663 22.74 5.96 17.08
C PHE A 663 22.96 7.34 17.69
N ASN A 664 23.34 7.38 18.97
CA ASN A 664 23.60 8.62 19.71
C ASN A 664 24.75 8.44 20.72
N GLN A 665 25.73 7.60 20.41
CA GLN A 665 26.93 7.41 21.22
C GLN A 665 28.03 8.41 20.83
N SER A 666 28.92 8.70 21.78
CA SER A 666 30.10 9.54 21.51
C SER A 666 31.05 8.83 20.56
N LEU A 667 31.76 9.61 19.73
CA LEU A 667 32.85 9.12 18.89
C LEU A 667 34.24 9.49 19.46
N GLU A 668 34.30 9.94 20.71
CA GLU A 668 35.55 10.24 21.41
C GLU A 668 36.45 8.98 21.51
N GLY A 669 37.75 9.15 21.28
CA GLY A 669 38.72 8.04 21.32
C GLY A 669 38.75 7.15 20.06
N ILE A 670 37.75 7.25 19.17
CA ILE A 670 37.68 6.41 17.95
C ILE A 670 38.60 6.97 16.86
N GLN A 671 39.41 6.10 16.27
CA GLN A 671 40.25 6.43 15.12
C GLN A 671 39.48 6.20 13.82
N LEU A 672 39.07 7.30 13.17
CA LEU A 672 38.46 7.23 11.84
C LEU A 672 39.55 6.99 10.77
N PRO A 673 39.36 6.05 9.82
CA PRO A 673 40.39 5.71 8.85
C PRO A 673 40.62 6.83 7.83
N ASN A 674 41.88 7.02 7.41
CA ASN A 674 42.29 8.04 6.43
C ASN A 674 41.78 7.79 4.99
N SER A 675 41.08 6.68 4.75
CA SER A 675 40.38 6.39 3.50
C SER A 675 38.92 6.85 3.50
N LEU A 676 38.38 7.26 4.66
CA LEU A 676 36.95 7.55 4.80
C LEU A 676 36.57 8.79 3.99
N GLN A 677 35.64 8.64 3.06
CA GLN A 677 35.13 9.67 2.17
C GLN A 677 33.74 10.16 2.58
N SER A 678 32.92 9.31 3.20
CA SER A 678 31.57 9.66 3.65
C SER A 678 31.33 9.25 5.10
N LEU A 679 30.82 10.19 5.90
CA LEU A 679 30.35 9.96 7.26
C LEU A 679 28.92 10.47 7.40
N THR A 680 27.98 9.57 7.69
CA THR A 680 26.56 9.89 7.83
C THR A 680 26.05 9.45 9.20
N PHE A 681 25.50 10.39 9.95
CA PHE A 681 24.88 10.15 11.25
C PHE A 681 23.38 9.88 11.12
N GLY A 682 22.88 9.00 11.99
CA GLY A 682 21.46 8.70 12.10
C GLY A 682 20.68 9.79 12.84
N SER A 683 19.34 9.70 12.76
CA SER A 683 18.40 10.73 13.23
C SER A 683 18.64 11.22 14.65
N ASP A 684 18.91 10.34 15.62
CA ASP A 684 19.00 10.66 17.05
C ASP A 684 20.37 11.19 17.47
N PHE A 685 21.36 11.19 16.58
CA PHE A 685 22.71 11.64 16.89
C PHE A 685 22.73 13.13 17.28
N ASN A 686 23.14 13.42 18.51
CA ASN A 686 23.24 14.79 19.04
C ASN A 686 24.41 14.94 20.03
N GLN A 687 25.48 14.18 19.81
CA GLN A 687 26.74 14.27 20.56
C GLN A 687 27.67 15.35 20.00
N SER A 688 28.62 15.81 20.82
CA SER A 688 29.66 16.74 20.38
C SER A 688 30.68 16.02 19.48
N LEU A 689 31.26 16.76 18.53
CA LEU A 689 32.43 16.29 17.76
C LEU A 689 33.73 16.97 18.22
N GLU A 690 33.71 17.68 19.36
CA GLU A 690 34.91 18.29 19.94
C GLU A 690 35.98 17.22 20.25
N GLY A 691 37.24 17.50 19.93
CA GLY A 691 38.35 16.57 20.11
C GLY A 691 38.48 15.47 19.04
N ILE A 692 37.46 15.26 18.20
CA ILE A 692 37.46 14.23 17.16
C ILE A 692 38.28 14.68 15.95
N GLN A 693 39.19 13.82 15.50
CA GLN A 693 39.96 14.04 14.27
C GLN A 693 39.18 13.50 13.06
N LEU A 694 38.60 14.40 12.27
CA LEU A 694 37.99 14.03 10.99
C LEU A 694 39.08 13.74 9.94
N PRO A 695 38.98 12.63 9.19
CA PRO A 695 40.04 12.22 8.26
C PRO A 695 40.15 13.19 7.08
N SER A 696 41.38 13.41 6.60
CA SER A 696 41.68 14.38 5.52
C SER A 696 41.17 13.96 4.14
N SER A 697 40.62 12.76 4.01
CA SER A 697 39.97 12.23 2.81
C SER A 697 38.46 12.48 2.76
N LEU A 698 37.85 12.93 3.86
CA LEU A 698 36.40 13.03 4.01
C LEU A 698 35.84 14.05 3.01
N GLN A 699 34.92 13.62 2.16
CA GLN A 699 34.28 14.41 1.12
C GLN A 699 32.84 14.78 1.49
N SER A 700 32.14 13.95 2.27
CA SER A 700 30.76 14.19 2.69
C SER A 700 30.59 13.99 4.18
N LEU A 701 29.96 14.97 4.84
CA LEU A 701 29.55 14.91 6.24
C LEU A 701 28.06 15.25 6.36
N THR A 702 27.28 14.29 6.84
CA THR A 702 25.81 14.42 6.96
C THR A 702 25.39 14.18 8.41
N PHE A 703 24.69 15.17 8.98
CA PHE A 703 24.10 15.09 10.32
C PHE A 703 22.65 14.64 10.28
N GLY A 704 22.23 13.90 11.31
CA GLY A 704 20.87 13.41 11.46
C GLY A 704 19.88 14.42 12.03
N TYR A 705 18.60 14.04 12.02
CA TYR A 705 17.42 14.83 12.35
C TYR A 705 17.56 15.70 13.62
N TRP A 706 18.05 15.16 14.74
CA TRP A 706 18.10 15.81 16.05
C TRP A 706 19.42 16.54 16.35
N PHE A 707 20.40 16.50 15.45
CA PHE A 707 21.70 17.14 15.68
C PHE A 707 21.55 18.66 15.83
N ASN A 708 21.96 19.20 16.98
CA ASN A 708 21.88 20.63 17.28
C ASN A 708 23.01 21.13 18.20
N ARG A 709 24.24 20.65 17.93
CA ARG A 709 25.47 21.08 18.60
C ARG A 709 26.23 22.10 17.76
N SER A 710 27.03 22.94 18.42
CA SER A 710 27.91 23.90 17.75
C SER A 710 29.06 23.15 17.04
N LEU A 711 29.50 23.67 15.89
CA LEU A 711 30.73 23.21 15.23
C LEU A 711 31.98 24.03 15.64
N GLN A 712 31.86 24.92 16.62
CA GLN A 712 32.98 25.74 17.08
C GLN A 712 34.11 24.86 17.63
N GLY A 713 35.35 25.14 17.23
CA GLY A 713 36.53 24.36 17.65
C GLY A 713 36.77 23.08 16.84
N ILE A 714 35.82 22.65 16.00
CA ILE A 714 35.97 21.47 15.14
C ILE A 714 36.71 21.85 13.85
N ARG A 715 37.73 21.06 13.50
CA ARG A 715 38.51 21.23 12.27
C ARG A 715 37.87 20.42 11.15
N LEU A 716 37.16 21.10 10.25
CA LEU A 716 36.61 20.46 9.04
C LEU A 716 37.75 20.12 8.06
N PRO A 717 37.76 18.93 7.45
CA PRO A 717 38.83 18.51 6.56
C PRO A 717 38.82 19.28 5.24
N SER A 718 40.01 19.55 4.69
CA SER A 718 40.20 20.35 3.47
C SER A 718 39.73 19.67 2.17
N SER A 719 39.32 18.40 2.24
CA SER A 719 38.73 17.63 1.14
C SER A 719 37.20 17.68 1.12
N LEU A 720 36.56 18.23 2.15
CA LEU A 720 35.11 18.18 2.32
C LEU A 720 34.41 18.94 1.19
N GLN A 721 33.56 18.26 0.44
CA GLN A 721 32.79 18.78 -0.69
C GLN A 721 31.32 19.02 -0.33
N SER A 722 30.76 18.24 0.60
CA SER A 722 29.37 18.34 1.02
C SER A 722 29.24 18.38 2.54
N LEU A 723 28.48 19.36 3.04
CA LEU A 723 28.10 19.47 4.44
C LEU A 723 26.57 19.63 4.53
N THR A 724 25.93 18.65 5.16
CA THR A 724 24.47 18.60 5.31
C THR A 724 24.07 18.53 6.77
N PHE A 725 23.25 19.48 7.20
CA PHE A 725 22.68 19.51 8.54
C PHE A 725 21.28 18.90 8.58
N GLY A 726 20.95 18.22 9.69
CA GLY A 726 19.63 17.65 9.90
C GLY A 726 18.60 18.66 10.41
N TYR A 727 17.34 18.20 10.47
CA TYR A 727 16.13 19.00 10.70
C TYR A 727 16.23 20.01 11.85
N TRP A 728 16.75 19.63 13.02
CA TRP A 728 16.79 20.46 14.23
C TRP A 728 18.00 21.37 14.38
N PHE A 729 18.96 21.33 13.45
CA PHE A 729 20.15 22.15 13.54
C PHE A 729 19.79 23.64 13.48
N ASN A 730 20.07 24.37 14.56
CA ASN A 730 19.87 25.81 14.65
C ASN A 730 20.97 26.45 15.52
N ARG A 731 22.19 26.48 14.98
CA ARG A 731 23.39 27.08 15.59
C ARG A 731 24.11 27.96 14.59
N SER A 732 24.70 29.06 15.08
CA SER A 732 25.48 29.98 14.25
C SER A 732 26.71 29.28 13.66
N LEU A 733 27.08 29.68 12.43
CA LEU A 733 28.35 29.31 11.79
C LEU A 733 29.43 30.39 11.94
N GLU A 734 29.19 31.44 12.73
CA GLU A 734 30.15 32.51 12.97
C GLU A 734 31.46 31.97 13.56
N GLY A 735 32.60 32.36 12.97
CA GLY A 735 33.93 31.91 13.40
C GLY A 735 34.31 30.50 12.95
N ILE A 736 33.42 29.76 12.27
CA ILE A 736 33.69 28.41 11.77
C ILE A 736 34.39 28.51 10.41
N GLN A 737 35.53 27.82 10.28
CA GLN A 737 36.30 27.77 9.03
C GLN A 737 35.74 26.70 8.11
N LEU A 738 34.95 27.12 7.11
CA LEU A 738 34.46 26.22 6.06
C LEU A 738 35.60 25.90 5.07
N PRO A 739 35.79 24.64 4.67
CA PRO A 739 36.90 24.25 3.81
C PRO A 739 36.74 24.79 2.38
N SER A 740 37.85 25.16 1.75
CA SER A 740 37.88 25.75 0.40
C SER A 740 37.50 24.78 -0.73
N SER A 741 37.28 23.52 -0.42
CA SER A 741 36.78 22.49 -1.34
C SER A 741 35.26 22.34 -1.32
N LEU A 742 34.56 22.97 -0.35
CA LEU A 742 33.14 22.75 -0.13
C LEU A 742 32.32 23.24 -1.33
N GLN A 743 31.55 22.35 -1.93
CA GLN A 743 30.72 22.58 -3.11
C GLN A 743 29.23 22.68 -2.75
N SER A 744 28.79 21.98 -1.70
CA SER A 744 27.40 21.97 -1.25
C SER A 744 27.30 22.24 0.26
N LEU A 745 26.43 23.18 0.62
CA LEU A 745 26.06 23.47 2.00
C LEU A 745 24.52 23.43 2.12
N THR A 746 24.02 22.48 2.88
CA THR A 746 22.57 22.27 3.07
C THR A 746 22.20 22.39 4.55
N PHE A 747 21.29 23.29 4.86
CA PHE A 747 20.72 23.45 6.20
C PHE A 747 19.42 22.67 6.36
N GLY A 748 19.18 22.17 7.57
CA GLY A 748 17.92 21.54 7.93
C GLY A 748 16.81 22.55 8.25
N ASP A 749 15.58 22.05 8.32
CA ASP A 749 14.37 22.86 8.38
C ASP A 749 14.28 23.87 9.52
N LYS A 750 14.85 23.60 10.70
CA LYS A 750 14.79 24.53 11.85
C LYS A 750 15.85 25.62 11.81
N PHE A 751 16.81 25.56 10.89
CA PHE A 751 17.88 26.55 10.80
C PHE A 751 17.30 27.93 10.48
N ASN A 752 17.54 28.88 11.37
CA ASN A 752 17.12 30.28 11.27
C ASN A 752 18.14 31.22 11.93
N GLU A 753 19.42 30.84 11.96
CA GLU A 753 20.51 31.69 12.44
C GLU A 753 21.07 32.55 11.30
N SER A 754 21.62 33.72 11.65
CA SER A 754 22.25 34.60 10.67
C SER A 754 23.56 33.99 10.15
N LEU A 755 23.82 34.17 8.85
CA LEU A 755 25.10 33.86 8.23
C LEU A 755 26.06 35.08 8.21
N ARG A 756 25.72 36.16 8.91
CA ARG A 756 26.60 37.33 9.04
C ARG A 756 27.89 36.93 9.74
N GLY A 757 29.04 37.33 9.17
CA GLY A 757 30.36 36.96 9.68
C GLY A 757 30.84 35.58 9.23
N THR A 758 29.98 34.75 8.62
CA THR A 758 30.37 33.46 8.02
C THR A 758 31.07 33.69 6.68
N GLN A 759 32.26 33.12 6.52
CA GLN A 759 32.98 33.15 5.24
C GLN A 759 32.57 31.95 4.40
N LEU A 760 31.78 32.19 3.34
CA LEU A 760 31.40 31.15 2.39
C LEU A 760 32.58 30.85 1.44
N PRO A 761 32.92 29.57 1.21
CA PRO A 761 34.08 29.21 0.40
C PRO A 761 33.84 29.51 -1.09
N SER A 762 34.89 29.91 -1.79
CA SER A 762 34.83 30.30 -3.22
C SER A 762 34.56 29.15 -4.18
N SER A 763 34.52 27.91 -3.69
CA SER A 763 34.17 26.70 -4.44
C SER A 763 32.68 26.35 -4.36
N LEU A 764 31.91 27.01 -3.49
CA LEU A 764 30.52 26.64 -3.19
C LEU A 764 29.64 26.82 -4.44
N GLN A 765 28.99 25.74 -4.85
CA GLN A 765 28.12 25.68 -6.03
C GLN A 765 26.63 25.64 -5.63
N SER A 766 26.31 25.06 -4.48
CA SER A 766 24.94 24.94 -3.97
C SER A 766 24.84 25.42 -2.53
N LEU A 767 23.86 26.31 -2.28
CA LEU A 767 23.47 26.75 -0.95
C LEU A 767 21.95 26.55 -0.79
N THR A 768 21.58 25.67 0.14
CA THR A 768 20.18 25.30 0.39
C THR A 768 19.80 25.60 1.84
N PHE A 769 18.77 26.40 2.01
CA PHE A 769 18.17 26.69 3.32
C PHE A 769 16.94 25.82 3.59
N GLY A 770 16.76 25.46 4.86
CA GLY A 770 15.58 24.72 5.32
C GLY A 770 14.35 25.60 5.53
N THR A 771 13.20 24.95 5.73
CA THR A 771 11.85 25.52 5.88
C THR A 771 11.74 26.81 6.70
N ARG A 772 12.39 26.91 7.86
CA ARG A 772 12.24 28.05 8.79
C ARG A 772 13.20 29.22 8.56
N PHE A 773 14.14 29.09 7.63
CA PHE A 773 15.13 30.14 7.43
C PHE A 773 14.48 31.43 6.95
N ASN A 774 14.61 32.50 7.73
CA ASN A 774 14.03 33.80 7.43
C ASN A 774 14.95 34.95 7.92
N GLN A 775 16.26 34.75 7.83
CA GLN A 775 17.26 35.77 8.19
C GLN A 775 17.70 36.58 6.98
N SER A 776 18.02 37.86 7.19
CA SER A 776 18.54 38.73 6.13
C SER A 776 19.91 38.24 5.66
N LEU A 777 20.12 38.30 4.34
CA LEU A 777 21.40 38.03 3.70
C LEU A 777 22.23 39.32 3.47
N GLU A 778 21.82 40.46 4.04
CA GLU A 778 22.53 41.73 3.92
C GLU A 778 23.97 41.63 4.48
N GLY A 779 24.94 42.12 3.71
CA GLY A 779 26.36 42.09 4.08
C GLY A 779 27.06 40.75 3.85
N ILE A 780 26.35 39.72 3.39
CA ILE A 780 26.93 38.41 3.07
C ILE A 780 27.49 38.43 1.64
N GLN A 781 28.72 37.96 1.48
CA GLN A 781 29.35 37.77 0.18
C GLN A 781 29.01 36.38 -0.36
N LEU A 782 28.13 36.31 -1.37
CA LEU A 782 27.86 35.06 -2.08
C LEU A 782 29.04 34.73 -3.03
N PRO A 783 29.53 33.49 -3.05
CA PRO A 783 30.69 33.11 -3.85
C PRO A 783 30.37 33.13 -5.35
N SER A 784 31.36 33.53 -6.17
CA SER A 784 31.21 33.67 -7.62
C SER A 784 31.03 32.36 -8.38
N SER A 785 31.17 31.22 -7.70
CA SER A 785 30.94 29.86 -8.23
C SER A 785 29.51 29.37 -8.01
N LEU A 786 28.68 30.08 -7.22
CA LEU A 786 27.37 29.59 -6.81
C LEU A 786 26.45 29.43 -8.03
N GLN A 787 25.94 28.22 -8.22
CA GLN A 787 25.06 27.84 -9.33
C GLN A 787 23.60 27.70 -8.87
N SER A 788 23.39 27.28 -7.63
CA SER A 788 22.04 27.11 -7.04
C SER A 788 21.94 27.81 -5.70
N LEU A 789 20.89 28.63 -5.54
CA LEU A 789 20.48 29.22 -4.28
C LEU A 789 19.00 28.88 -4.03
N THR A 790 18.75 28.10 -2.98
CA THR A 790 17.41 27.61 -2.64
C THR A 790 17.03 28.09 -1.26
N PHE A 791 15.92 28.82 -1.18
CA PHE A 791 15.31 29.24 0.08
C PHE A 791 14.22 28.27 0.52
N GLY A 792 14.06 28.13 1.85
CA GLY A 792 12.98 27.35 2.45
C GLY A 792 11.66 28.11 2.51
N TYR A 793 10.60 27.37 2.85
CA TYR A 793 9.20 27.82 2.84
C TYR A 793 8.97 29.23 3.42
N TRP A 794 9.44 29.52 4.64
CA TRP A 794 9.15 30.78 5.36
C TRP A 794 10.08 31.96 5.02
N PHE A 795 10.98 31.81 4.04
CA PHE A 795 11.90 32.88 3.70
C PHE A 795 11.15 34.06 3.06
N ASN A 796 11.18 35.21 3.73
CA ASN A 796 10.48 36.42 3.28
C ASN A 796 11.30 37.70 3.59
N GLN A 797 12.62 37.63 3.44
CA GLN A 797 13.53 38.79 3.61
C GLN A 797 13.87 39.45 2.28
N SER A 798 14.06 40.77 2.31
CA SER A 798 14.42 41.53 1.11
C SER A 798 15.81 41.13 0.61
N LEU A 799 15.95 40.91 -0.69
CA LEU A 799 17.25 40.73 -1.34
C LEU A 799 17.83 42.04 -1.91
N ARG A 800 17.26 43.20 -1.54
CA ARG A 800 17.72 44.50 -2.03
C ARG A 800 19.18 44.73 -1.62
N GLY A 801 20.02 45.10 -2.59
CA GLY A 801 21.45 45.36 -2.37
C GLY A 801 22.34 44.11 -2.33
N ILE A 802 21.76 42.91 -2.43
CA ILE A 802 22.52 41.66 -2.51
C ILE A 802 23.03 41.45 -3.93
N ARG A 803 24.32 41.15 -4.06
CA ARG A 803 24.96 40.85 -5.34
C ARG A 803 24.84 39.36 -5.62
N LEU A 804 23.89 38.97 -6.48
CA LEU A 804 23.79 37.62 -6.98
C LEU A 804 24.96 37.32 -7.96
N PRO A 805 25.65 36.18 -7.82
CA PRO A 805 26.81 35.85 -8.64
C PRO A 805 26.40 35.47 -10.07
N SER A 806 27.17 35.89 -11.07
CA SER A 806 26.84 35.68 -12.50
C SER A 806 26.75 34.22 -12.94
N SER A 807 27.28 33.30 -12.13
CA SER A 807 27.20 31.84 -12.33
C SER A 807 25.86 31.22 -11.94
N LEU A 808 24.98 31.97 -11.27
CA LEU A 808 23.73 31.44 -10.73
C LEU A 808 22.81 30.98 -11.88
N GLN A 809 22.46 29.69 -11.87
CA GLN A 809 21.61 29.05 -12.87
C GLN A 809 20.20 28.80 -12.34
N SER A 810 20.08 28.63 -11.02
CA SER A 810 18.83 28.37 -10.30
C SER A 810 18.71 29.29 -9.10
N LEU A 811 17.58 29.97 -8.99
CA LEU A 811 17.17 30.76 -7.84
C LEU A 811 15.74 30.36 -7.48
N THR A 812 15.60 29.65 -6.37
CA THR A 812 14.30 29.14 -5.92
C THR A 812 13.91 29.84 -4.62
N PHE A 813 12.75 30.47 -4.63
CA PHE A 813 12.14 31.04 -3.44
C PHE A 813 11.19 30.04 -2.79
N GLY A 814 11.07 30.11 -1.47
CA GLY A 814 10.04 29.38 -0.73
C GLY A 814 8.66 30.03 -0.85
N GLU A 815 7.64 29.29 -0.40
CA GLU A 815 6.23 29.63 -0.55
C GLU A 815 5.86 31.03 -0.02
N ASP A 816 6.38 31.45 1.14
CA ASP A 816 6.02 32.72 1.79
C ASP A 816 6.74 33.96 1.21
N PHE A 817 7.62 33.78 0.23
CA PHE A 817 8.40 34.90 -0.30
C PHE A 817 7.50 35.93 -1.00
N ASN A 818 7.38 37.11 -0.41
CA ASN A 818 6.52 38.20 -0.89
C ASN A 818 7.21 39.57 -0.76
N GLN A 819 8.51 39.64 -1.07
CA GLN A 819 9.27 40.89 -1.07
C GLN A 819 9.40 41.48 -2.47
N THR A 820 9.53 42.81 -2.56
CA THR A 820 9.77 43.47 -3.84
C THR A 820 11.05 42.97 -4.49
N MET A 821 10.98 42.69 -5.80
CA MET A 821 12.12 42.27 -6.61
C MET A 821 12.85 43.47 -7.26
N GLN A 822 12.44 44.71 -6.95
CA GLN A 822 13.02 45.91 -7.54
C GLN A 822 14.52 46.01 -7.23
N GLY A 823 15.32 46.18 -8.29
CA GLY A 823 16.78 46.29 -8.17
C GLY A 823 17.52 44.96 -8.02
N ILE A 824 16.82 43.82 -8.00
CA ILE A 824 17.44 42.50 -8.11
C ILE A 824 17.74 42.25 -9.58
N ARG A 825 18.99 41.86 -9.87
CA ARG A 825 19.43 41.47 -11.22
C ARG A 825 19.78 39.98 -11.19
N PRO A 826 18.81 39.08 -11.40
CA PRO A 826 19.11 37.65 -11.50
C PRO A 826 19.95 37.44 -12.77
N PRO A 827 21.18 36.91 -12.67
CA PRO A 827 21.99 36.63 -13.84
C PRO A 827 21.48 35.37 -14.56
N SER A 828 21.54 35.38 -15.89
CA SER A 828 21.47 34.24 -16.83
C SER A 828 20.75 32.95 -16.38
N LEU A 829 19.53 33.06 -15.85
CA LEU A 829 18.69 31.90 -15.53
C LEU A 829 18.26 31.22 -16.84
N LYS A 830 18.54 29.91 -16.97
CA LYS A 830 18.31 29.15 -18.22
C LYS A 830 16.93 28.49 -18.31
N GLN A 831 16.28 28.16 -17.19
CA GLN A 831 15.14 27.23 -17.22
C GLN A 831 13.84 27.82 -16.67
N SER A 832 13.83 28.33 -15.43
CA SER A 832 12.61 28.89 -14.84
C SER A 832 12.94 29.91 -13.76
N PHE A 833 12.13 30.96 -13.70
CA PHE A 833 12.04 31.83 -12.54
C PHE A 833 10.71 31.47 -11.85
N ALA A 834 10.79 30.90 -10.65
CA ALA A 834 9.63 30.59 -9.83
C ALA A 834 9.70 31.48 -8.58
N SER A 835 8.75 32.40 -8.47
CA SER A 835 8.54 33.16 -7.24
C SER A 835 7.93 32.26 -6.15
N GLY A 836 7.85 32.74 -4.90
CA GLY A 836 7.09 32.04 -3.86
C GLY A 836 5.60 32.00 -4.19
N TYR A 837 4.87 31.03 -3.66
CA TYR A 837 3.41 30.93 -3.80
C TYR A 837 2.66 32.19 -3.38
N GLU A 838 3.10 32.83 -2.28
CA GLU A 838 2.57 34.07 -1.70
C GLU A 838 3.06 35.34 -2.42
N PHE A 839 3.87 35.20 -3.48
CA PHE A 839 4.40 36.35 -4.17
C PHE A 839 3.29 37.15 -4.85
N ASN A 840 3.01 38.35 -4.32
CA ASN A 840 2.06 39.31 -4.86
C ASN A 840 2.63 40.74 -4.78
N GLN A 841 3.81 40.94 -5.36
CA GLN A 841 4.44 42.25 -5.49
C GLN A 841 4.48 42.66 -6.96
N SER A 842 4.38 43.97 -7.21
CA SER A 842 4.48 44.53 -8.55
C SER A 842 5.80 44.10 -9.21
N LEU A 843 5.70 43.70 -10.49
CA LEU A 843 6.84 43.35 -11.32
C LEU A 843 7.47 44.59 -12.01
N ASP A 844 6.99 45.79 -11.69
CA ASP A 844 7.46 47.03 -12.32
C ASP A 844 8.95 47.27 -12.09
N GLY A 845 9.67 47.53 -13.18
CA GLY A 845 11.11 47.79 -13.14
C GLY A 845 11.98 46.56 -12.87
N ILE A 846 11.42 45.34 -12.87
CA ILE A 846 12.22 44.11 -12.87
C ILE A 846 12.87 43.94 -14.25
N GLN A 847 14.18 43.70 -14.24
CA GLN A 847 14.92 43.29 -15.43
C GLN A 847 14.95 41.76 -15.50
N LEU A 848 13.98 41.18 -16.21
CA LEU A 848 13.96 39.73 -16.46
C LEU A 848 15.18 39.32 -17.31
N PRO A 849 15.80 38.15 -17.05
CA PRO A 849 16.93 37.68 -17.84
C PRO A 849 16.55 37.50 -19.31
N SER A 850 17.38 37.99 -20.23
CA SER A 850 17.14 37.84 -21.68
C SER A 850 17.24 36.40 -22.20
N SER A 851 17.68 35.46 -21.35
CA SER A 851 17.73 34.02 -21.62
C SER A 851 16.51 33.24 -21.11
N LEU A 852 15.57 33.90 -20.43
CA LEU A 852 14.44 33.24 -19.78
C LEU A 852 13.50 32.61 -20.82
N GLN A 853 13.29 31.29 -20.74
CA GLN A 853 12.41 30.55 -21.66
C GLN A 853 11.01 30.33 -21.09
N SER A 854 10.89 30.23 -19.77
CA SER A 854 9.63 30.00 -19.08
C SER A 854 9.49 30.96 -17.90
N LEU A 855 8.35 31.64 -17.83
CA LEU A 855 7.95 32.49 -16.72
C LEU A 855 6.65 31.94 -16.14
N ARG A 856 6.72 31.53 -14.87
CA ARG A 856 5.55 31.10 -14.11
C ARG A 856 5.27 32.11 -13.01
N CYS A 857 4.20 32.86 -13.16
CA CYS A 857 3.65 33.65 -12.07
C CYS A 857 2.99 32.70 -11.06
N CYS A 858 3.21 32.96 -9.78
CA CYS A 858 2.73 32.07 -8.72
C CYS A 858 1.24 32.20 -8.47
N ARG A 859 0.71 31.25 -7.69
CA ARG A 859 -0.71 31.10 -7.46
C ARG A 859 -1.39 32.37 -6.94
N ASN A 860 -0.75 33.09 -6.00
CA ASN A 860 -1.31 34.32 -5.41
C ASN A 860 -0.91 35.60 -6.15
N PHE A 861 -0.13 35.52 -7.23
CA PHE A 861 0.27 36.70 -7.99
C PHE A 861 -0.95 37.32 -8.69
N ASN A 862 -1.28 38.56 -8.34
CA ASN A 862 -2.44 39.31 -8.81
C ASN A 862 -2.15 40.83 -8.93
N GLU A 863 -0.89 41.20 -9.16
CA GLU A 863 -0.50 42.58 -9.42
C GLU A 863 -0.55 42.89 -10.93
N GLY A 864 -0.78 44.16 -11.26
CA GLY A 864 -0.79 44.62 -12.65
C GLY A 864 0.55 44.39 -13.34
N LEU A 865 0.51 44.14 -14.65
CA LEU A 865 1.70 43.94 -15.49
C LEU A 865 2.04 45.17 -16.36
N GLU A 866 1.59 46.36 -15.95
CA GLU A 866 1.81 47.58 -16.73
C GLU A 866 3.31 47.89 -16.86
N GLY A 867 3.82 47.93 -18.09
CA GLY A 867 5.22 48.30 -18.34
C GLY A 867 6.26 47.19 -18.15
N ILE A 868 5.86 45.96 -17.79
CA ILE A 868 6.79 44.81 -17.78
C ILE A 868 7.32 44.55 -19.20
N GLN A 869 8.65 44.36 -19.32
CA GLN A 869 9.28 43.98 -20.57
C GLN A 869 9.55 42.46 -20.54
N LEU A 870 8.69 41.69 -21.21
CA LEU A 870 8.88 40.25 -21.36
C LEU A 870 10.07 39.97 -22.30
N PRO A 871 10.97 39.03 -21.97
CA PRO A 871 12.14 38.74 -22.79
C PRO A 871 11.74 38.08 -24.11
N SER A 872 12.43 38.42 -25.20
CA SER A 872 12.17 37.88 -26.55
C SER A 872 12.50 36.40 -26.72
N SER A 873 13.08 35.76 -25.71
CA SER A 873 13.33 34.31 -25.65
C SER A 873 12.18 33.52 -25.01
N LEU A 874 11.17 34.19 -24.46
CA LEU A 874 10.10 33.56 -23.68
C LEU A 874 9.22 32.70 -24.58
N GLN A 875 9.14 31.40 -24.26
CA GLN A 875 8.36 30.40 -24.99
C GLN A 875 7.09 30.00 -24.24
N SER A 876 7.13 30.04 -22.91
CA SER A 876 5.99 29.70 -22.05
C SER A 876 5.74 30.80 -21.03
N LEU A 877 4.48 31.21 -20.92
CA LEU A 877 3.99 32.15 -19.91
C LEU A 877 2.80 31.53 -19.21
N MET A 878 2.92 31.35 -17.90
CA MET A 878 1.88 30.78 -17.07
C MET A 878 1.50 31.74 -15.96
N PHE A 879 0.22 32.09 -15.91
CA PHE A 879 -0.36 32.83 -14.80
C PHE A 879 -0.93 31.87 -13.77
N GLY A 880 -0.72 32.18 -12.49
CA GLY A 880 -1.31 31.43 -11.40
C GLY A 880 -2.78 31.80 -11.17
N ARG A 881 -3.42 30.97 -10.36
CA ARG A 881 -4.87 30.94 -10.14
C ARG A 881 -5.54 32.25 -9.78
N ASN A 882 -4.93 33.01 -8.86
CA ASN A 882 -5.52 34.23 -8.33
C ASN A 882 -5.21 35.46 -9.18
N PHE A 883 -4.39 35.36 -10.22
CA PHE A 883 -4.18 36.45 -11.14
C PHE A 883 -5.52 36.84 -11.73
N ASN A 884 -5.98 38.08 -11.67
CA ASN A 884 -7.27 38.53 -12.22
C ASN A 884 -7.18 39.99 -12.72
N GLN A 885 -5.98 40.42 -13.11
CA GLN A 885 -5.72 41.76 -13.61
C GLN A 885 -5.87 41.84 -15.11
N SER A 886 -6.30 43.00 -15.61
CA SER A 886 -6.36 43.24 -17.06
C SER A 886 -4.99 43.01 -17.71
N LEU A 887 -4.98 42.32 -18.84
CA LEU A 887 -3.80 42.17 -19.71
C LEU A 887 -3.80 43.17 -20.86
N GLU A 888 -4.67 44.19 -20.82
CA GLU A 888 -4.72 45.26 -21.81
C GLU A 888 -3.36 45.98 -21.89
N GLY A 889 -2.84 46.10 -23.12
CA GLY A 889 -1.55 46.75 -23.37
C GLY A 889 -0.30 45.88 -23.14
N LEU A 890 -0.42 44.69 -22.54
CA LEU A 890 0.71 43.76 -22.38
C LEU A 890 1.21 43.27 -23.74
N GLN A 891 2.49 43.50 -24.02
CA GLN A 891 3.13 43.03 -25.26
C GLN A 891 3.68 41.62 -25.07
N LEU A 892 2.97 40.62 -25.58
CA LEU A 892 3.44 39.24 -25.63
C LEU A 892 4.53 39.08 -26.71
N PRO A 893 5.66 38.39 -26.43
CA PRO A 893 6.71 38.22 -27.42
C PRO A 893 6.31 37.22 -28.51
N ASN A 894 6.78 37.43 -29.75
CA ASN A 894 6.54 36.55 -30.90
C ASN A 894 7.25 35.18 -30.80
N SER A 895 8.01 34.94 -29.73
CA SER A 895 8.59 33.63 -29.40
C SER A 895 7.62 32.76 -28.59
N LEU A 896 6.53 33.32 -28.07
CA LEU A 896 5.62 32.66 -27.15
C LEU A 896 4.84 31.55 -27.87
N GLN A 897 4.96 30.33 -27.37
CA GLN A 897 4.33 29.11 -27.91
C GLN A 897 3.20 28.60 -27.02
N SER A 898 3.30 28.81 -25.70
CA SER A 898 2.29 28.38 -24.73
C SER A 898 1.91 29.54 -23.81
N LEU A 899 0.60 29.72 -23.63
CA LEU A 899 0.00 30.68 -22.72
C LEU A 899 -1.02 29.95 -21.85
N SER A 900 -0.82 30.01 -20.53
CA SER A 900 -1.77 29.48 -19.54
C SER A 900 -2.32 30.63 -18.70
N LEU A 901 -3.64 30.72 -18.62
CA LEU A 901 -4.37 31.79 -17.93
C LEU A 901 -5.46 31.19 -17.05
N ASP A 902 -5.38 31.37 -15.74
CA ASP A 902 -6.37 30.76 -14.84
C ASP A 902 -7.66 31.59 -14.70
N SER A 903 -7.67 32.85 -15.15
CA SER A 903 -8.71 33.84 -14.85
C SER A 903 -9.18 34.67 -16.04
N ASN A 904 -9.99 35.68 -15.71
CA ASN A 904 -10.88 36.41 -16.58
C ASN A 904 -10.23 37.52 -17.45
N CYS A 905 -8.99 37.35 -17.88
CA CYS A 905 -8.13 38.47 -18.31
C CYS A 905 -7.87 38.58 -19.81
N LEU A 906 -8.59 37.85 -20.67
CA LEU A 906 -8.32 37.88 -22.11
C LEU A 906 -8.85 39.11 -22.85
N GLN A 907 -9.65 39.96 -22.21
CA GLN A 907 -10.13 41.17 -22.87
C GLN A 907 -8.95 42.14 -23.11
N GLY A 908 -8.80 42.60 -24.35
CA GLY A 908 -7.78 43.59 -24.72
C GLY A 908 -6.36 43.04 -24.95
N ILE A 909 -6.12 41.73 -24.83
CA ILE A 909 -4.81 41.14 -25.14
C ILE A 909 -4.71 40.73 -26.62
N HIS A 910 -3.57 41.06 -27.24
CA HIS A 910 -3.24 40.57 -28.57
C HIS A 910 -2.44 39.27 -28.45
N LEU A 911 -3.05 38.15 -28.85
CA LEU A 911 -2.38 36.86 -28.88
C LEU A 911 -1.37 36.80 -30.04
N PRO A 912 -0.10 36.40 -29.81
CA PRO A 912 0.91 36.38 -30.86
C PRO A 912 0.66 35.25 -31.87
N SER A 913 1.04 35.47 -33.12
CA SER A 913 0.87 34.48 -34.21
C SER A 913 1.78 33.26 -34.11
N SER A 914 2.63 33.19 -33.08
CA SER A 914 3.47 32.03 -32.74
C SER A 914 2.80 31.07 -31.76
N LEU A 915 1.68 31.47 -31.15
CA LEU A 915 1.04 30.72 -30.07
C LEU A 915 0.47 29.41 -30.59
N GLN A 916 0.88 28.29 -29.99
CA GLN A 916 0.48 26.93 -30.36
C GLN A 916 -0.48 26.31 -29.33
N SER A 917 -0.37 26.70 -28.06
CA SER A 917 -1.21 26.19 -26.98
C SER A 917 -1.78 27.34 -26.16
N LEU A 918 -3.09 27.33 -25.98
CA LEU A 918 -3.83 28.22 -25.10
C LEU A 918 -4.59 27.37 -24.08
N THR A 919 -4.23 27.52 -22.82
CA THR A 919 -4.84 26.81 -21.70
C THR A 919 -5.53 27.80 -20.78
N PHE A 920 -6.79 27.52 -20.50
CA PHE A 920 -7.52 28.21 -19.46
C PHE A 920 -7.52 27.36 -18.19
N GLY A 921 -7.20 27.98 -17.06
CA GLY A 921 -7.19 27.30 -15.77
C GLY A 921 -8.57 27.02 -15.23
N ASN A 922 -8.56 26.34 -14.10
CA ASN A 922 -9.73 25.65 -13.58
C ASN A 922 -10.92 26.54 -13.26
N ASP A 923 -10.71 27.82 -12.98
CA ASP A 923 -11.75 28.73 -12.49
C ASP A 923 -12.22 29.72 -13.55
N SER A 924 -11.65 29.62 -14.75
CA SER A 924 -12.09 30.33 -15.93
C SER A 924 -13.47 29.86 -16.39
N ASN A 925 -14.37 30.83 -16.63
CA ASN A 925 -15.67 30.58 -17.26
C ASN A 925 -16.08 31.74 -18.19
N GLN A 926 -15.09 32.32 -18.87
CA GLN A 926 -15.27 33.46 -19.75
C GLN A 926 -15.87 33.10 -21.09
N SER A 927 -16.53 34.09 -21.69
CA SER A 927 -16.87 34.05 -23.10
C SER A 927 -15.61 34.29 -23.94
N LEU A 928 -15.48 33.56 -25.05
CA LEU A 928 -14.48 33.86 -26.09
C LEU A 928 -14.98 34.89 -27.12
N GLU A 929 -16.16 35.46 -26.92
CA GLU A 929 -16.76 36.41 -27.85
C GLU A 929 -15.86 37.63 -28.05
N GLY A 930 -15.57 37.96 -29.31
CA GLY A 930 -14.68 39.06 -29.68
C GLY A 930 -13.18 38.75 -29.60
N ILE A 931 -12.77 37.56 -29.16
CA ILE A 931 -11.37 37.14 -29.11
C ILE A 931 -10.94 36.53 -30.45
N LEU A 932 -9.89 37.08 -31.05
CA LEU A 932 -9.28 36.52 -32.27
C LEU A 932 -8.23 35.48 -31.89
N LEU A 933 -8.57 34.21 -32.05
CA LEU A 933 -7.64 33.09 -31.86
C LEU A 933 -6.60 33.07 -33.01
N PRO A 934 -5.29 32.94 -32.73
CA PRO A 934 -4.26 32.95 -33.76
C PRO A 934 -4.32 31.70 -34.64
N SER A 935 -4.02 31.85 -35.94
CA SER A 935 -4.05 30.77 -36.93
C SER A 935 -2.95 29.71 -36.76
N SER A 936 -2.06 29.88 -35.78
CA SER A 936 -1.03 28.91 -35.38
C SER A 936 -1.48 27.98 -34.25
N LEU A 937 -2.63 28.25 -33.63
CA LEU A 937 -3.09 27.55 -32.43
C LEU A 937 -3.41 26.08 -32.76
N GLN A 938 -2.76 25.16 -32.06
CA GLN A 938 -2.90 23.71 -32.23
C GLN A 938 -3.68 23.07 -31.09
N SER A 939 -3.62 23.64 -29.88
CA SER A 939 -4.32 23.12 -28.70
C SER A 939 -5.08 24.23 -27.98
N LEU A 940 -6.35 23.96 -27.69
CA LEU A 940 -7.23 24.80 -26.90
C LEU A 940 -7.82 23.96 -25.76
N THR A 941 -7.48 24.32 -24.53
CA THR A 941 -7.91 23.60 -23.33
C THR A 941 -8.67 24.53 -22.41
N PHE A 942 -9.90 24.16 -22.08
CA PHE A 942 -10.70 24.84 -21.09
C PHE A 942 -10.60 24.18 -19.72
N GLY A 943 -10.53 24.99 -18.68
CA GLY A 943 -10.46 24.48 -17.32
C GLY A 943 -11.80 24.01 -16.77
N TYR A 944 -11.73 23.43 -15.59
CA TYR A 944 -12.82 22.77 -14.88
C TYR A 944 -14.15 23.51 -14.81
N TRP A 945 -14.16 24.83 -14.68
CA TRP A 945 -15.36 25.66 -14.52
C TRP A 945 -16.01 26.16 -15.81
N PHE A 946 -15.36 25.95 -16.95
CA PHE A 946 -15.85 26.45 -18.22
C PHE A 946 -17.18 25.76 -18.61
N ASN A 947 -18.23 26.56 -18.80
CA ASN A 947 -19.56 26.09 -19.23
C ASN A 947 -20.31 27.15 -20.06
N ARG A 948 -19.60 27.80 -20.99
CA ARG A 948 -20.17 28.75 -21.96
C ARG A 948 -20.34 28.09 -23.33
N SER A 949 -21.30 28.59 -24.11
CA SER A 949 -21.45 28.19 -25.51
C SER A 949 -20.28 28.71 -26.34
N LEU A 950 -19.86 27.95 -27.36
CA LEU A 950 -18.93 28.43 -28.40
C LEU A 950 -19.66 28.90 -29.67
N GLU A 951 -20.97 29.12 -29.61
CA GLU A 951 -21.74 29.70 -30.71
C GLU A 951 -21.15 31.06 -31.13
N GLY A 952 -20.94 31.24 -32.44
CA GLY A 952 -20.33 32.45 -33.00
C GLY A 952 -18.81 32.57 -32.86
N ILE A 953 -18.14 31.61 -32.20
CA ILE A 953 -16.68 31.60 -32.05
C ILE A 953 -16.02 30.93 -33.27
N LEU A 954 -15.08 31.62 -33.90
CA LEU A 954 -14.29 31.09 -35.02
C LEU A 954 -13.08 30.32 -34.50
N LEU A 955 -13.17 28.98 -34.50
CA LEU A 955 -12.04 28.11 -34.18
C LEU A 955 -11.00 28.11 -35.33
N PRO A 956 -9.70 28.23 -35.02
CA PRO A 956 -8.67 28.31 -36.06
C PRO A 956 -8.50 26.98 -36.81
N SER A 957 -8.23 27.05 -38.11
CA SER A 957 -8.09 25.87 -38.99
C SER A 957 -6.83 25.03 -38.73
N SER A 958 -5.97 25.46 -37.81
CA SER A 958 -4.78 24.73 -37.34
C SER A 958 -5.05 23.87 -36.11
N LEU A 959 -6.22 24.02 -35.46
CA LEU A 959 -6.51 23.41 -34.18
C LEU A 959 -6.57 21.88 -34.30
N GLN A 960 -5.74 21.19 -33.53
CA GLN A 960 -5.61 19.73 -33.51
C GLN A 960 -6.25 19.11 -32.26
N SER A 961 -6.31 19.83 -31.15
CA SER A 961 -6.88 19.35 -29.89
C SER A 961 -7.81 20.39 -29.27
N LEU A 962 -9.01 19.94 -28.92
CA LEU A 962 -10.01 20.70 -28.19
C LEU A 962 -10.43 19.91 -26.95
N THR A 963 -10.15 20.47 -25.77
CA THR A 963 -10.43 19.83 -24.49
C THR A 963 -11.31 20.73 -23.64
N PHE A 964 -12.43 20.19 -23.18
CA PHE A 964 -13.32 20.85 -22.24
C PHE A 964 -13.09 20.33 -20.82
N GLY A 965 -13.17 21.22 -19.82
CA GLY A 965 -13.10 20.85 -18.42
C GLY A 965 -14.41 20.30 -17.88
N ASP A 966 -14.37 19.82 -16.64
CA ASP A 966 -15.40 18.92 -16.08
C ASP A 966 -16.80 19.51 -15.93
N ASN A 967 -16.98 20.84 -15.86
CA ASN A 967 -18.33 21.42 -15.79
C ASN A 967 -18.97 21.72 -17.16
N PHE A 968 -18.26 21.52 -18.26
CA PHE A 968 -18.80 21.85 -19.57
C PHE A 968 -20.00 20.96 -19.91
N ASP A 969 -21.16 21.57 -20.14
CA ASP A 969 -22.41 20.88 -20.47
C ASP A 969 -23.27 21.75 -21.41
N LYS A 970 -22.65 22.23 -22.50
CA LYS A 970 -23.33 22.97 -23.59
C LYS A 970 -23.32 22.15 -24.87
N SER A 971 -24.41 22.29 -25.63
CA SER A 971 -24.54 21.64 -26.95
C SER A 971 -23.47 22.17 -27.90
N LEU A 972 -22.97 21.28 -28.76
CA LEU A 972 -22.10 21.66 -29.87
C LEU A 972 -22.85 21.81 -31.21
N GLU A 973 -24.18 21.76 -31.20
CA GLU A 973 -24.99 21.91 -32.40
C GLU A 973 -24.77 23.28 -33.05
N GLY A 974 -24.57 23.30 -34.37
CA GLY A 974 -24.31 24.53 -35.14
C GLY A 974 -22.87 25.05 -35.10
N ILE A 975 -21.99 24.48 -34.26
CA ILE A 975 -20.59 24.90 -34.16
C ILE A 975 -19.75 24.26 -35.27
N GLN A 976 -18.96 25.07 -35.97
CA GLN A 976 -18.04 24.61 -37.01
C GLN A 976 -16.72 24.12 -36.38
N LEU A 977 -16.60 22.81 -36.20
CA LEU A 977 -15.34 22.18 -35.78
C LEU A 977 -14.31 22.21 -36.93
N PRO A 978 -13.05 22.60 -36.69
CA PRO A 978 -12.05 22.72 -37.74
C PRO A 978 -11.65 21.36 -38.31
N SER A 979 -11.40 21.30 -39.63
CA SER A 979 -11.04 20.07 -40.35
C SER A 979 -9.66 19.50 -40.01
N SER A 980 -8.89 20.18 -39.18
CA SER A 980 -7.60 19.72 -38.65
C SER A 980 -7.71 19.01 -37.30
N LEU A 981 -8.90 19.03 -36.66
CA LEU A 981 -9.10 18.55 -35.30
C LEU A 981 -8.87 17.03 -35.23
N GLN A 982 -7.94 16.60 -34.38
CA GLN A 982 -7.56 15.20 -34.18
C GLN A 982 -8.07 14.65 -32.86
N SER A 983 -8.26 15.48 -31.84
CA SER A 983 -8.72 15.08 -30.52
C SER A 983 -9.81 16.01 -30.01
N LEU A 984 -10.92 15.40 -29.57
CA LEU A 984 -12.03 16.07 -28.89
C LEU A 984 -12.30 15.37 -27.56
N THR A 985 -12.14 16.11 -26.48
CA THR A 985 -12.28 15.57 -25.11
C THR A 985 -13.30 16.40 -24.33
N PHE A 986 -14.28 15.72 -23.76
CA PHE A 986 -15.25 16.29 -22.84
C PHE A 986 -14.92 15.92 -21.40
N GLY A 987 -15.13 16.85 -20.48
CA GLY A 987 -15.02 16.59 -19.04
C GLY A 987 -16.28 15.98 -18.43
N ASP A 988 -16.23 15.69 -17.13
CA ASP A 988 -17.16 14.79 -16.44
C ASP A 988 -18.64 15.12 -16.56
N LYS A 989 -19.05 16.40 -16.54
CA LYS A 989 -20.48 16.75 -16.54
C LYS A 989 -21.12 16.81 -17.92
N PHE A 990 -20.35 16.69 -18.99
CA PHE A 990 -20.90 16.79 -20.33
C PHE A 990 -21.92 15.68 -20.56
N ASN A 991 -23.18 16.07 -20.76
CA ASN A 991 -24.27 15.14 -21.05
C ASN A 991 -25.27 15.78 -22.03
N GLN A 992 -24.75 16.31 -23.13
CA GLN A 992 -25.55 16.78 -24.26
C GLN A 992 -25.50 15.78 -25.42
N SER A 993 -26.56 15.74 -26.23
CA SER A 993 -26.55 14.94 -27.45
C SER A 993 -25.56 15.50 -28.47
N LEU A 994 -24.88 14.61 -29.19
CA LEU A 994 -24.08 14.96 -30.36
C LEU A 994 -24.88 14.87 -31.68
N GLY A 995 -26.20 14.61 -31.60
CA GLY A 995 -27.09 14.66 -32.76
C GLY A 995 -27.05 16.04 -33.43
N GLY A 996 -26.82 16.08 -34.75
CA GLY A 996 -26.68 17.33 -35.50
C GLY A 996 -25.27 17.95 -35.50
N VAL A 997 -24.34 17.45 -34.69
CA VAL A 997 -22.94 17.90 -34.67
C VAL A 997 -22.16 17.27 -35.82
N GLN A 998 -21.49 18.09 -36.62
CA GLN A 998 -20.63 17.62 -37.71
C GLN A 998 -19.21 17.34 -37.19
N LEU A 999 -18.91 16.08 -36.92
CA LEU A 999 -17.56 15.65 -36.50
C LEU A 999 -16.59 15.71 -37.69
N PRO A 1000 -15.40 16.34 -37.54
CA PRO A 1000 -14.45 16.49 -38.64
C PRO A 1000 -13.82 15.15 -39.05
N SER A 1001 -13.54 14.99 -40.34
CA SER A 1001 -12.99 13.75 -40.91
C SER A 1001 -11.54 13.46 -40.54
N SER A 1002 -10.87 14.36 -39.83
CA SER A 1002 -9.53 14.21 -39.27
C SER A 1002 -9.52 13.65 -37.84
N LEU A 1003 -10.68 13.58 -37.17
CA LEU A 1003 -10.77 13.25 -35.75
C LEU A 1003 -10.29 11.81 -35.49
N GLN A 1004 -9.29 11.67 -34.62
CA GLN A 1004 -8.64 10.40 -34.27
C GLN A 1004 -9.04 9.92 -32.87
N SER A 1005 -9.39 10.83 -31.96
CA SER A 1005 -9.77 10.50 -30.59
C SER A 1005 -11.01 11.28 -30.18
N LEU A 1006 -12.00 10.56 -29.65
CA LEU A 1006 -13.21 11.10 -29.04
C LEU A 1006 -13.37 10.51 -27.63
N THR A 1007 -13.35 11.39 -26.63
CA THR A 1007 -13.41 10.99 -25.22
C THR A 1007 -14.54 11.72 -24.52
N PHE A 1008 -15.41 10.96 -23.87
CA PHE A 1008 -16.48 11.47 -23.02
C PHE A 1008 -16.12 11.34 -21.54
N GLY A 1009 -16.53 12.33 -20.75
CA GLY A 1009 -16.43 12.29 -19.29
C GLY A 1009 -17.55 11.48 -18.64
N ASP A 1010 -17.51 11.40 -17.31
CA ASP A 1010 -18.28 10.45 -16.52
C ASP A 1010 -19.80 10.50 -16.66
N ASN A 1011 -20.43 11.65 -16.86
CA ASN A 1011 -21.90 11.77 -16.90
C ASN A 1011 -22.52 11.53 -18.27
N PHE A 1012 -21.71 11.43 -19.33
CA PHE A 1012 -22.24 11.25 -20.67
C PHE A 1012 -23.02 9.93 -20.77
N ASN A 1013 -24.32 10.03 -21.05
CA ASN A 1013 -25.21 8.87 -21.16
C ASN A 1013 -26.29 9.07 -22.24
N HIS A 1014 -25.94 9.76 -23.33
CA HIS A 1014 -26.80 9.88 -24.51
C HIS A 1014 -26.47 8.80 -25.55
N SER A 1015 -27.49 8.36 -26.30
CA SER A 1015 -27.30 7.41 -27.41
C SER A 1015 -26.48 8.06 -28.54
N LEU A 1016 -25.62 7.27 -29.17
CA LEU A 1016 -24.91 7.66 -30.39
C LEU A 1016 -25.64 7.17 -31.67
N GLU A 1017 -26.87 6.67 -31.55
CA GLU A 1017 -27.68 6.25 -32.70
C GLU A 1017 -27.86 7.41 -33.70
N GLY A 1018 -27.63 7.13 -34.99
CA GLY A 1018 -27.72 8.12 -36.06
C GLY A 1018 -26.52 9.07 -36.19
N ILE A 1019 -25.53 9.00 -35.29
CA ILE A 1019 -24.32 9.83 -35.35
C ILE A 1019 -23.29 9.22 -36.30
N GLN A 1020 -22.79 10.02 -37.24
CA GLN A 1020 -21.76 9.59 -38.18
C GLN A 1020 -20.37 9.75 -37.55
N LEU A 1021 -19.81 8.65 -37.04
CA LEU A 1021 -18.44 8.62 -36.54
C LEU A 1021 -17.43 8.73 -37.70
N PRO A 1022 -16.39 9.59 -37.59
CA PRO A 1022 -15.45 9.81 -38.68
C PRO A 1022 -14.57 8.58 -38.93
N ARG A 1023 -14.27 8.32 -40.22
CA ARG A 1023 -13.46 7.16 -40.67
C ARG A 1023 -11.99 7.19 -40.23
N SER A 1024 -11.54 8.28 -39.63
CA SER A 1024 -10.20 8.44 -39.06
C SER A 1024 -10.12 8.09 -37.57
N LEU A 1025 -11.27 7.86 -36.92
CA LEU A 1025 -11.34 7.68 -35.46
C LEU A 1025 -10.61 6.40 -35.05
N GLN A 1026 -9.60 6.54 -34.21
CA GLN A 1026 -8.75 5.47 -33.70
C GLN A 1026 -9.07 5.11 -32.25
N SER A 1027 -9.60 6.05 -31.47
CA SER A 1027 -9.95 5.83 -30.06
C SER A 1027 -11.32 6.42 -29.75
N LEU A 1028 -12.17 5.62 -29.12
CA LEU A 1028 -13.46 6.00 -28.57
C LEU A 1028 -13.52 5.57 -27.10
N THR A 1029 -13.71 6.55 -26.22
CA THR A 1029 -13.71 6.33 -24.76
C THR A 1029 -14.97 6.92 -24.15
N PHE A 1030 -15.69 6.10 -23.40
CA PHE A 1030 -16.84 6.51 -22.60
C PHE A 1030 -16.48 6.61 -21.13
N GLY A 1031 -17.04 7.61 -20.44
CA GLY A 1031 -16.94 7.76 -18.99
C GLY A 1031 -17.92 6.87 -18.22
N ASP A 1032 -17.86 6.96 -16.90
CA ASP A 1032 -18.43 5.97 -15.99
C ASP A 1032 -19.94 5.72 -16.10
N ASN A 1033 -20.76 6.71 -16.42
CA ASN A 1033 -22.23 6.57 -16.44
C ASN A 1033 -22.81 6.11 -17.79
N PHE A 1034 -21.99 6.01 -18.83
CA PHE A 1034 -22.48 5.57 -20.13
C PHE A 1034 -23.05 4.14 -20.06
N ASN A 1035 -24.34 4.00 -20.34
CA ASN A 1035 -25.04 2.72 -20.32
C ASN A 1035 -26.16 2.64 -21.37
N GLN A 1036 -25.98 3.32 -22.50
CA GLN A 1036 -26.91 3.24 -23.64
C GLN A 1036 -26.59 2.04 -24.53
N SER A 1037 -27.62 1.54 -25.23
CA SER A 1037 -27.43 0.46 -26.20
C SER A 1037 -26.47 0.90 -27.30
N MET A 1038 -25.63 -0.03 -27.75
CA MET A 1038 -24.73 0.17 -28.87
C MET A 1038 -25.27 -0.43 -30.19
N GLU A 1039 -26.52 -0.92 -30.18
CA GLU A 1039 -27.20 -1.46 -31.35
C GLU A 1039 -27.37 -0.39 -32.45
N GLY A 1040 -27.14 -0.77 -33.71
CA GLY A 1040 -27.28 0.13 -34.86
C GLY A 1040 -26.16 1.15 -35.05
N ILE A 1041 -25.19 1.23 -34.13
CA ILE A 1041 -24.03 2.14 -34.25
C ILE A 1041 -22.99 1.55 -35.21
N GLN A 1042 -22.59 2.33 -36.22
CA GLN A 1042 -21.55 1.95 -37.16
C GLN A 1042 -20.17 2.41 -36.64
N LEU A 1043 -19.41 1.46 -36.10
CA LEU A 1043 -18.04 1.72 -35.64
C LEU A 1043 -17.09 1.86 -36.85
N PRO A 1044 -16.23 2.89 -36.91
CA PRO A 1044 -15.34 3.11 -38.05
C PRO A 1044 -14.25 2.03 -38.11
N SER A 1045 -13.90 1.62 -39.33
CA SER A 1045 -12.90 0.57 -39.57
C SER A 1045 -11.46 0.94 -39.19
N SER A 1046 -11.21 2.19 -38.79
CA SER A 1046 -9.93 2.67 -38.25
C SER A 1046 -9.77 2.52 -36.74
N LEU A 1047 -10.86 2.16 -36.03
CA LEU A 1047 -10.91 2.17 -34.57
C LEU A 1047 -9.97 1.11 -33.97
N LYS A 1048 -8.96 1.56 -33.23
CA LYS A 1048 -7.96 0.72 -32.56
C LYS A 1048 -8.30 0.47 -31.09
N SER A 1049 -8.98 1.40 -30.43
CA SER A 1049 -9.29 1.30 -29.00
C SER A 1049 -10.75 1.69 -28.75
N LEU A 1050 -11.45 0.82 -28.02
CA LEU A 1050 -12.80 1.05 -27.52
C LEU A 1050 -12.83 0.79 -26.01
N THR A 1051 -13.20 1.80 -25.25
CA THR A 1051 -13.22 1.74 -23.78
C THR A 1051 -14.60 2.16 -23.26
N PHE A 1052 -15.21 1.27 -22.48
CA PHE A 1052 -16.45 1.53 -21.76
C PHE A 1052 -16.18 1.86 -20.29
N GLY A 1053 -16.90 2.84 -19.76
CA GLY A 1053 -16.83 3.24 -18.34
C GLY A 1053 -17.55 2.28 -17.39
N GLY A 1054 -17.43 2.54 -16.09
CA GLY A 1054 -17.82 1.64 -15.00
C GLY A 1054 -19.24 1.07 -15.03
N LYS A 1055 -20.26 1.83 -15.44
CA LYS A 1055 -21.67 1.40 -15.39
C LYS A 1055 -22.18 0.73 -16.66
N PHE A 1056 -21.38 0.68 -17.73
CA PHE A 1056 -21.79 0.04 -18.97
C PHE A 1056 -22.10 -1.45 -18.75
N ASN A 1057 -23.33 -1.85 -19.03
CA ASN A 1057 -23.78 -3.23 -18.88
C ASN A 1057 -24.86 -3.61 -19.92
N GLN A 1058 -24.77 -3.05 -21.13
CA GLN A 1058 -25.65 -3.39 -22.25
C GLN A 1058 -25.08 -4.57 -23.06
N SER A 1059 -25.98 -5.32 -23.71
CA SER A 1059 -25.57 -6.40 -24.62
C SER A 1059 -24.80 -5.82 -25.81
N LEU A 1060 -23.80 -6.57 -26.27
CA LEU A 1060 -23.08 -6.27 -27.51
C LEU A 1060 -23.56 -7.14 -28.70
N GLU A 1061 -24.69 -7.83 -28.55
CA GLU A 1061 -25.30 -8.62 -29.62
C GLU A 1061 -25.64 -7.74 -30.84
N GLY A 1062 -25.32 -8.22 -32.04
CA GLY A 1062 -25.55 -7.49 -33.29
C GLY A 1062 -24.55 -6.38 -33.63
N ILE A 1063 -23.51 -6.18 -32.81
CA ILE A 1063 -22.46 -5.18 -33.05
C ILE A 1063 -21.31 -5.79 -33.85
N GLU A 1064 -20.96 -5.15 -34.96
CA GLU A 1064 -19.78 -5.50 -35.73
C GLU A 1064 -18.55 -4.75 -35.19
N LEU A 1065 -17.69 -5.47 -34.44
CA LEU A 1065 -16.41 -4.93 -33.99
C LEU A 1065 -15.45 -4.77 -35.19
N PRO A 1066 -14.82 -3.59 -35.37
CA PRO A 1066 -13.96 -3.34 -36.52
C PRO A 1066 -12.70 -4.21 -36.48
N SER A 1067 -12.26 -4.69 -37.64
CA SER A 1067 -11.10 -5.59 -37.78
C SER A 1067 -9.76 -4.98 -37.39
N SER A 1068 -9.70 -3.66 -37.17
CA SER A 1068 -8.50 -2.93 -36.71
C SER A 1068 -8.42 -2.75 -35.20
N LEU A 1069 -9.43 -3.19 -34.44
CA LEU A 1069 -9.52 -3.00 -33.00
C LEU A 1069 -8.44 -3.81 -32.27
N GLN A 1070 -7.54 -3.11 -31.58
CA GLN A 1070 -6.40 -3.65 -30.85
C GLN A 1070 -6.67 -3.75 -29.34
N SER A 1071 -7.52 -2.88 -28.79
CA SER A 1071 -7.85 -2.84 -27.37
C SER A 1071 -9.34 -2.70 -27.15
N LEU A 1072 -9.90 -3.59 -26.34
CA LEU A 1072 -11.28 -3.56 -25.88
C LEU A 1072 -11.30 -3.64 -24.35
N THR A 1073 -11.86 -2.62 -23.72
CA THR A 1073 -11.92 -2.51 -22.26
C THR A 1073 -13.34 -2.31 -21.79
N PHE A 1074 -13.77 -3.17 -20.87
CA PHE A 1074 -15.05 -3.08 -20.19
C PHE A 1074 -14.88 -2.53 -18.77
N GLY A 1075 -15.80 -1.65 -18.37
CA GLY A 1075 -15.87 -1.10 -17.03
C GLY A 1075 -16.37 -2.10 -15.99
N SER A 1076 -16.34 -1.67 -14.72
CA SER A 1076 -16.54 -2.51 -13.55
C SER A 1076 -17.83 -3.33 -13.55
N LYS A 1077 -18.98 -2.78 -13.98
CA LYS A 1077 -20.30 -3.44 -13.93
C LYS A 1077 -20.65 -4.30 -15.14
N PHE A 1078 -19.81 -4.34 -16.17
CA PHE A 1078 -20.10 -5.14 -17.35
C PHE A 1078 -20.17 -6.63 -16.99
N ASN A 1079 -21.31 -7.26 -17.22
CA ASN A 1079 -21.55 -8.68 -16.93
C ASN A 1079 -22.54 -9.31 -17.93
N GLN A 1080 -22.48 -8.90 -19.20
CA GLN A 1080 -23.27 -9.48 -20.29
C GLN A 1080 -22.51 -10.61 -20.98
N SER A 1081 -23.24 -11.57 -21.53
CA SER A 1081 -22.65 -12.68 -22.31
C SER A 1081 -21.99 -12.13 -23.56
N LEU A 1082 -20.85 -12.73 -23.93
CA LEU A 1082 -20.17 -12.48 -25.21
C LEU A 1082 -20.42 -13.60 -26.23
N GLU A 1083 -21.39 -14.48 -25.98
CA GLU A 1083 -21.77 -15.55 -26.91
C GLU A 1083 -22.19 -14.98 -28.27
N GLY A 1084 -21.69 -15.58 -29.35
CA GLY A 1084 -21.98 -15.15 -30.72
C GLY A 1084 -21.15 -13.94 -31.21
N ILE A 1085 -20.42 -13.25 -30.34
CA ILE A 1085 -19.60 -12.09 -30.72
C ILE A 1085 -18.28 -12.54 -31.35
N GLN A 1086 -17.98 -11.99 -32.54
CA GLN A 1086 -16.72 -12.24 -33.23
C GLN A 1086 -15.68 -11.20 -32.78
N LEU A 1087 -14.71 -11.64 -31.97
CA LEU A 1087 -13.56 -10.81 -31.60
C LEU A 1087 -12.63 -10.62 -32.81
N PRO A 1088 -12.20 -9.39 -33.12
CA PRO A 1088 -11.37 -9.11 -34.28
C PRO A 1088 -9.98 -9.73 -34.14
N SER A 1089 -9.43 -10.21 -35.25
CA SER A 1089 -8.13 -10.91 -35.27
C SER A 1089 -6.92 -10.02 -34.93
N SER A 1090 -7.10 -8.70 -34.86
CA SER A 1090 -6.06 -7.73 -34.47
C SER A 1090 -6.07 -7.38 -32.98
N LEU A 1091 -7.01 -7.91 -32.19
CA LEU A 1091 -7.16 -7.59 -30.78
C LEU A 1091 -5.98 -8.10 -29.95
N GLN A 1092 -5.23 -7.17 -29.36
CA GLN A 1092 -4.03 -7.41 -28.55
C GLN A 1092 -4.34 -7.36 -27.05
N SER A 1093 -5.32 -6.58 -26.63
CA SER A 1093 -5.68 -6.41 -25.22
C SER A 1093 -7.20 -6.53 -25.03
N LEU A 1094 -7.60 -7.42 -24.12
CA LEU A 1094 -8.97 -7.58 -23.68
C LEU A 1094 -9.03 -7.50 -22.15
N THR A 1095 -9.81 -6.54 -21.65
CA THR A 1095 -9.92 -6.27 -20.21
C THR A 1095 -11.37 -6.29 -19.78
N PHE A 1096 -11.67 -7.13 -18.80
CA PHE A 1096 -12.96 -7.20 -18.12
C PHE A 1096 -12.90 -6.51 -16.76
N GLY A 1097 -13.99 -5.82 -16.42
CA GLY A 1097 -14.14 -5.15 -15.13
C GLY A 1097 -14.47 -6.10 -13.98
N TYR A 1098 -14.52 -5.53 -12.77
CA TYR A 1098 -14.68 -6.22 -11.48
C TYR A 1098 -15.81 -7.26 -11.43
N TRP A 1099 -17.00 -6.96 -11.97
CA TRP A 1099 -18.20 -7.78 -11.86
C TRP A 1099 -18.41 -8.78 -13.00
N PHE A 1100 -17.51 -8.85 -13.97
CA PHE A 1100 -17.65 -9.79 -15.09
C PHE A 1100 -17.51 -11.23 -14.61
N ASN A 1101 -18.55 -12.05 -14.80
CA ASN A 1101 -18.57 -13.46 -14.38
C ASN A 1101 -19.38 -14.36 -15.33
N GLN A 1102 -19.41 -14.04 -16.62
CA GLN A 1102 -20.05 -14.86 -17.65
C GLN A 1102 -19.09 -15.93 -18.19
N GLY A 1103 -19.63 -17.09 -18.57
CA GLY A 1103 -18.86 -18.15 -19.20
C GLY A 1103 -18.29 -17.71 -20.56
N LEU A 1104 -17.13 -18.25 -20.93
CA LEU A 1104 -16.49 -17.99 -22.23
C LEU A 1104 -16.59 -19.18 -23.20
N GLU A 1105 -17.50 -20.12 -22.93
CA GLU A 1105 -17.73 -21.29 -23.77
C GLU A 1105 -18.11 -20.85 -25.20
N GLY A 1106 -17.42 -21.37 -26.20
CA GLY A 1106 -17.66 -21.03 -27.62
C GLY A 1106 -17.00 -19.74 -28.11
N ILE A 1107 -16.35 -18.95 -27.24
CA ILE A 1107 -15.61 -17.75 -27.65
C ILE A 1107 -14.23 -18.13 -28.19
N ARG A 1108 -13.92 -17.65 -29.40
CA ARG A 1108 -12.59 -17.82 -30.00
C ARG A 1108 -11.73 -16.61 -29.70
N LEU A 1109 -10.76 -16.77 -28.80
CA LEU A 1109 -9.76 -15.74 -28.53
C LEU A 1109 -8.86 -15.56 -29.78
N PRO A 1110 -8.60 -14.31 -30.22
CA PRO A 1110 -7.80 -14.07 -31.42
C PRO A 1110 -6.32 -14.41 -31.18
N SER A 1111 -5.65 -14.91 -32.22
CA SER A 1111 -4.24 -15.34 -32.14
C SER A 1111 -3.24 -14.20 -31.89
N SER A 1112 -3.67 -12.94 -31.94
CA SER A 1112 -2.86 -11.76 -31.67
C SER A 1112 -2.96 -11.25 -30.22
N LEU A 1113 -3.81 -11.86 -29.38
CA LEU A 1113 -4.07 -11.41 -28.01
C LEU A 1113 -2.82 -11.56 -27.13
N GLN A 1114 -2.28 -10.44 -26.65
CA GLN A 1114 -1.08 -10.38 -25.81
C GLN A 1114 -1.42 -10.20 -24.32
N SER A 1115 -2.54 -9.54 -24.03
CA SER A 1115 -2.98 -9.27 -22.65
C SER A 1115 -4.45 -9.63 -22.48
N LEU A 1116 -4.73 -10.47 -21.48
CA LEU A 1116 -6.07 -10.82 -21.04
C LEU A 1116 -6.19 -10.57 -19.54
N THR A 1117 -7.13 -9.72 -19.16
CA THR A 1117 -7.36 -9.35 -17.76
C THR A 1117 -8.80 -9.61 -17.36
N PHE A 1118 -8.99 -10.37 -16.29
CA PHE A 1118 -10.26 -10.56 -15.62
C PHE A 1118 -10.32 -9.75 -14.32
N GLY A 1119 -11.49 -9.22 -14.01
CA GLY A 1119 -11.77 -8.60 -12.72
C GLY A 1119 -11.92 -9.62 -11.59
N ASP A 1120 -11.94 -9.10 -10.36
CA ASP A 1120 -11.81 -9.92 -9.14
C ASP A 1120 -12.92 -10.96 -8.94
N ASN A 1121 -14.14 -10.74 -9.48
CA ASN A 1121 -15.27 -11.65 -9.31
C ASN A 1121 -15.41 -12.70 -10.43
N PHE A 1122 -14.44 -12.82 -11.33
CA PHE A 1122 -14.47 -13.87 -12.35
C PHE A 1122 -14.18 -15.23 -11.71
N THR A 1123 -15.18 -16.12 -11.69
CA THR A 1123 -15.12 -17.45 -11.07
C THR A 1123 -15.51 -18.59 -12.01
N GLN A 1124 -15.69 -18.32 -13.31
CA GLN A 1124 -16.08 -19.34 -14.30
C GLN A 1124 -14.92 -20.27 -14.65
N SER A 1125 -15.26 -21.49 -15.09
CA SER A 1125 -14.27 -22.44 -15.59
C SER A 1125 -13.62 -21.93 -16.88
N LEU A 1126 -12.31 -22.11 -17.00
CA LEU A 1126 -11.55 -21.86 -18.23
C LEU A 1126 -11.27 -23.16 -19.02
N GLU A 1127 -11.90 -24.28 -18.61
CA GLU A 1127 -11.75 -25.57 -19.26
C GLU A 1127 -12.29 -25.53 -20.70
N GLY A 1128 -11.51 -26.02 -21.66
CA GLY A 1128 -11.88 -26.00 -23.08
C GLY A 1128 -11.60 -24.69 -23.83
N ILE A 1129 -11.07 -23.66 -23.16
CA ILE A 1129 -10.64 -22.42 -23.82
C ILE A 1129 -9.24 -22.58 -24.41
N HIS A 1130 -9.11 -22.31 -25.70
CA HIS A 1130 -7.82 -22.27 -26.38
C HIS A 1130 -7.17 -20.89 -26.24
N PHE A 1131 -6.15 -20.80 -25.38
CA PHE A 1131 -5.34 -19.58 -25.27
C PHE A 1131 -4.35 -19.45 -26.43
N PRO A 1132 -4.17 -18.25 -26.99
CA PRO A 1132 -3.23 -18.03 -28.09
C PRO A 1132 -1.79 -18.00 -27.57
N SER A 1133 -0.85 -18.53 -28.37
CA SER A 1133 0.59 -18.58 -28.04
C SER A 1133 1.26 -17.21 -27.93
N SER A 1134 0.57 -16.14 -28.35
CA SER A 1134 1.02 -14.76 -28.27
C SER A 1134 0.73 -14.09 -26.91
N LEU A 1135 0.01 -14.76 -26.01
CA LEU A 1135 -0.38 -14.22 -24.71
C LEU A 1135 0.86 -14.05 -23.80
N GLN A 1136 1.19 -12.80 -23.47
CA GLN A 1136 2.34 -12.43 -22.64
C GLN A 1136 1.93 -12.09 -21.20
N SER A 1137 0.70 -11.62 -21.02
CA SER A 1137 0.17 -11.16 -19.75
C SER A 1137 -1.23 -11.73 -19.54
N PHE A 1138 -1.40 -12.49 -18.46
CA PHE A 1138 -2.68 -13.02 -18.02
C PHE A 1138 -2.87 -12.63 -16.56
N THR A 1139 -3.94 -11.89 -16.27
CA THR A 1139 -4.26 -11.45 -14.91
C THR A 1139 -5.65 -11.95 -14.54
N SER A 1140 -5.72 -12.74 -13.47
CA SER A 1140 -6.96 -13.22 -12.86
C SER A 1140 -6.77 -13.35 -11.35
N CYS A 1141 -7.79 -13.03 -10.57
CA CYS A 1141 -7.73 -13.04 -9.10
C CYS A 1141 -7.88 -14.45 -8.49
N PHE A 1142 -8.05 -15.49 -9.32
CA PHE A 1142 -8.08 -16.89 -8.90
C PHE A 1142 -6.84 -17.66 -9.38
N PHE A 1143 -5.77 -17.63 -8.58
CA PHE A 1143 -4.79 -18.72 -8.51
C PHE A 1143 -4.72 -19.20 -7.06
N GLY A 1144 -5.76 -19.94 -6.64
CA GLY A 1144 -5.88 -20.51 -5.31
C GLY A 1144 -6.52 -21.89 -5.36
N ILE A 1145 -5.66 -22.92 -5.22
CA ILE A 1145 -5.97 -24.32 -4.87
C ILE A 1145 -6.64 -25.14 -5.99
N GLY A 1146 -5.84 -25.90 -6.76
CA GLY A 1146 -6.33 -27.11 -7.46
C GLY A 1146 -5.91 -27.34 -8.91
N CYS A 1147 -5.36 -26.35 -9.63
CA CYS A 1147 -4.87 -26.56 -10.99
C CYS A 1147 -3.35 -26.66 -11.03
N SER A 1148 -2.82 -27.78 -11.52
CA SER A 1148 -1.40 -27.89 -11.84
C SER A 1148 -1.08 -26.93 -12.99
N LEU A 1149 -0.03 -26.12 -12.81
CA LEU A 1149 0.56 -25.24 -13.82
C LEU A 1149 1.19 -25.99 -15.01
N GLN A 1150 0.85 -27.27 -15.19
CA GLN A 1150 1.39 -28.18 -16.20
C GLN A 1150 0.50 -28.31 -17.45
N GLN A 1151 -0.68 -27.66 -17.48
CA GLN A 1151 -1.60 -27.74 -18.63
C GLN A 1151 -1.79 -26.42 -19.41
N ALA A 1152 -1.13 -25.34 -18.99
CA ALA A 1152 -1.23 -24.03 -19.66
C ALA A 1152 0.00 -23.66 -20.51
N TRP A 1153 0.98 -24.57 -20.67
CA TRP A 1153 2.15 -24.40 -21.53
C TRP A 1153 2.44 -25.67 -22.31
#